data_AF-A0A943I3I9-F1
#
_entry.id   AF-A0A943I3I9-F1
#
_cell.length_a   1.000
_cell.length_b   1.000
_cell.length_c   1.000
_cell.angle_alpha   90.00
_cell.angle_beta   90.00
_cell.angle_gamma   90.00
#
_symmetry.space_group_name_H-M   'P 1'
#
loop_
_entity.id
_entity.type
_entity.pdbx_description
1 polymer ?
#
loop_
_entity_poly.entity_id
_entity_poly.type
_entity_poly.pdbx_seq_one_letter_code
_entity_poly.pdbx_strand_id
1 'polypeptide(L)'
;MENKMTKAKSKINRRNYSRISGSLELPNLVEIQTNSYKWFKEVGIKEVFEDIYPITNFNETLSLEFVDCVFDEAKHSVEESKDRDANYAAPIRASLRLVNSTTGEIKEQEVFMGDFPLMTDSGTFIINGAERVIVSQLVRSPGAYFADALDKSGKTVFNGSIIPSRGTWLEFENDAKDVLNVRIDRNRKMPGTVLLRALGLSSNDEIIDVFGEHEFILNTLAKDNTTNMEEALIEIYNKLRPGEPATLEGANNLLFAKFFDYKRYDLAKAGRFKFKKKLSLLDRISGRVLAEDLVDIDGNVVYAEGTYISQEVIDVIKPVLEAGAHTREINTNPRLESNGVIQILDVYVDDSKSKKMRVIGTDLSLDSKFVTISDMIAAYSYMFNLVDIYNSLDLTAEDSVNFMSRIGLLDDIDHLGNRRVRSVGELIQNQFRIGLSRMERVVKERMSLSEVDSITPQSLTNIRPLTAAIKEFFSSSQLSQFMDQINPLAELTNKRRLSALGPGGLSRDRAGYEVRDVHASHYGRICPIETPEGPNIGLITTLASYAKINEYGFIETPYRKVNNCIIDENDVRYLTADEEKNYIIAQSNVKTDENGTILDEQVIARHLGENIMAKREEIDFIDISPKQIVSVATSCIPFLENDDATRALMGANMQRQAVPLLNPHTPFVGTGMEHQAARDSGAAVVAREDGVVKYVDAKKIIIEDDEGVEHRYRLSKFKISNAGTCINQKPIVKNGESVLKGQVIADGPAMEQGELALGQNVLVGFMEWNGYNYEDAVIMSERLVKEDVYTSIHIDEYAIECRDTKLGPEEITRDIPNVGDDARKNLNSDGIIMIGAEVKEGDILVGKVTPKGQAELSAEEKLLLAIFGEKSREVKDNSLRVPHGGAGIVHDIKVFERKNGDELQPGVNKVVKVYIVQKRKISEGDKMAGRHGNKGVISKILPIEDMPHLEDGTPLDIMLNPLGVPSRMNIGQVLELHLGYAARQLGLYIATPAFDGLHPSDLEDIMAEAGMSKDGKQPVISGRTGEYFDNNISVGIMYMIKLAHMVDDKLHARSVGPYSLVTQQPLGGKAQNGGQRFGEMEVWALEAYGAAYTLREILTVKSDDVVGRVKTYEAIVKGQPLPEPGLPESFRVLKKELQALALDVRLLDENDNEVDMRNIEEEEHRFPRSIDKDEVIETPKNDDDVLEEIIEDDLNVEECDACEENSFEDNDFEDNDIEESESL
;
A
#
# COMPACT_ATOMS: atom_id res chain seq x y z
N MET A 1 32.40 31.17 -16.52
CA MET A 1 31.29 30.21 -16.37
C MET A 1 30.33 30.67 -15.26
N GLU A 2 29.77 31.89 -15.37
CA GLU A 2 28.84 32.47 -14.37
C GLU A 2 27.36 32.38 -14.78
N ASN A 3 27.05 31.84 -15.96
CA ASN A 3 25.69 31.84 -16.54
C ASN A 3 24.79 30.65 -16.13
N LYS A 4 25.04 29.99 -14.99
CA LYS A 4 24.20 28.87 -14.51
C LYS A 4 23.63 29.09 -13.10
N MET A 5 23.23 30.32 -12.77
CA MET A 5 22.28 30.53 -11.67
C MET A 5 20.86 30.35 -12.23
N THR A 6 20.26 29.18 -12.01
CA THR A 6 18.82 29.00 -12.23
C THR A 6 18.06 29.92 -11.29
N LYS A 7 17.55 31.03 -11.80
CA LYS A 7 16.55 31.86 -11.11
C LYS A 7 15.18 31.21 -11.31
N ALA A 8 14.65 30.48 -10.34
CA ALA A 8 13.23 30.14 -10.32
C ALA A 8 12.73 29.59 -8.96
N LYS A 9 11.58 30.13 -8.51
CA LYS A 9 10.54 29.55 -7.63
C LYS A 9 10.88 29.29 -6.13
N SER A 10 12.13 29.00 -5.75
CA SER A 10 12.60 28.90 -4.34
C SER A 10 13.21 30.24 -3.86
N LYS A 11 13.18 30.52 -2.55
CA LYS A 11 13.90 31.68 -1.97
C LYS A 11 15.41 31.45 -1.84
N ILE A 12 15.88 30.20 -1.98
CA ILE A 12 17.30 29.81 -1.93
C ILE A 12 17.85 29.70 -3.36
N ASN A 13 18.98 30.34 -3.61
CA ASN A 13 19.70 30.22 -4.89
C ASN A 13 20.79 29.14 -4.76
N ARG A 14 20.69 28.08 -5.56
CA ARG A 14 21.69 26.99 -5.62
C ARG A 14 22.58 27.12 -6.85
N ARG A 15 23.90 26.93 -6.69
CA ARG A 15 24.86 26.75 -7.80
C ARG A 15 24.66 25.35 -8.38
N ASN A 16 24.11 25.26 -9.59
CA ASN A 16 23.75 24.01 -10.23
C ASN A 16 24.88 23.50 -11.15
N TYR A 17 25.34 22.28 -10.92
CA TYR A 17 26.40 21.63 -11.71
C TYR A 17 25.89 20.77 -12.87
N SER A 18 24.57 20.71 -13.08
CA SER A 18 23.95 20.04 -14.23
C SER A 18 24.55 20.49 -15.56
N ARG A 19 24.95 19.52 -16.39
CA ARG A 19 25.52 19.77 -17.71
C ARG A 19 24.49 19.60 -18.82
N ILE A 20 23.44 18.82 -18.58
CA ILE A 20 22.38 18.51 -19.53
C ILE A 20 21.22 19.50 -19.34
N SER A 21 20.90 20.29 -20.37
CA SER A 21 19.69 21.12 -20.38
C SER A 21 18.47 20.25 -20.67
N GLY A 22 17.76 19.83 -19.64
CA GLY A 22 16.40 19.31 -19.80
C GLY A 22 15.41 20.46 -19.97
N SER A 23 14.70 20.53 -21.10
CA SER A 23 13.70 21.57 -21.39
C SER A 23 12.35 21.33 -20.68
N LEU A 24 12.04 20.07 -20.33
CA LEU A 24 10.75 19.69 -19.73
C LEU A 24 10.76 19.85 -18.20
N GLU A 25 9.86 20.68 -17.66
CA GLU A 25 9.61 20.75 -16.21
C GLU A 25 8.97 19.46 -15.69
N LEU A 26 9.22 19.12 -14.43
CA LEU A 26 8.57 17.98 -13.78
C LEU A 26 7.05 18.17 -13.73
N PRO A 27 6.25 17.11 -13.98
CA PRO A 27 4.81 17.18 -13.80
C PRO A 27 4.46 17.35 -12.31
N ASN A 28 3.21 17.73 -12.03
CA ASN A 28 2.71 17.72 -10.66
C ASN A 28 2.78 16.30 -10.11
N LEU A 29 3.55 16.10 -9.04
CA LEU A 29 3.86 14.78 -8.52
C LEU A 29 2.65 14.07 -7.88
N VAL A 30 1.53 14.76 -7.64
CA VAL A 30 0.31 14.17 -7.07
C VAL A 30 -0.77 13.92 -8.14
N GLU A 31 -0.49 14.23 -9.41
CA GLU A 31 -1.50 14.20 -10.49
C GLU A 31 -2.17 12.84 -10.71
N ILE A 32 -1.47 11.74 -10.38
CA ILE A 32 -2.03 10.37 -10.43
C ILE A 32 -3.28 10.22 -9.57
N GLN A 33 -3.32 10.86 -8.40
CA GLN A 33 -4.46 10.80 -7.49
C GLN A 33 -5.55 11.78 -7.96
N THR A 34 -5.17 13.04 -8.19
CA THR A 34 -6.13 14.12 -8.47
C THR A 34 -6.81 13.95 -9.82
N ASN A 35 -6.08 13.62 -10.88
CA ASN A 35 -6.66 13.46 -12.22
C ASN A 35 -7.58 12.24 -12.27
N SER A 36 -7.19 11.14 -11.62
CA SER A 36 -8.00 9.93 -11.57
C SER A 36 -9.32 10.13 -10.82
N TYR A 37 -9.30 10.85 -9.69
CA TYR A 37 -10.52 11.15 -8.94
C TYR A 37 -11.41 12.18 -9.65
N LYS A 38 -10.80 13.18 -10.30
CA LYS A 38 -11.54 14.14 -11.14
C LYS A 38 -12.27 13.43 -12.28
N TRP A 39 -11.60 12.53 -13.00
CA TRP A 39 -12.21 11.70 -14.03
C TRP A 39 -13.38 10.86 -13.48
N PHE A 40 -13.23 10.26 -12.30
CA PHE A 40 -14.30 9.50 -11.66
C PHE A 40 -15.54 10.37 -11.38
N LYS A 41 -15.34 11.59 -10.86
CA LYS A 41 -16.43 12.52 -10.52
C LYS A 41 -17.18 13.02 -11.75
N GLU A 42 -16.47 13.30 -12.84
CA GLU A 42 -17.04 13.90 -14.06
C GLU A 42 -17.62 12.85 -15.03
N VAL A 43 -16.94 11.72 -15.20
CA VAL A 43 -17.24 10.71 -16.22
C VAL A 43 -17.51 9.33 -15.60
N GLY A 44 -16.60 8.84 -14.75
CA GLY A 44 -16.62 7.45 -14.31
C GLY A 44 -17.88 7.03 -13.53
N ILE A 45 -18.45 7.92 -12.72
CA ILE A 45 -19.68 7.63 -11.97
C ILE A 45 -20.89 7.51 -12.90
N LYS A 46 -20.96 8.35 -13.95
CA LYS A 46 -22.04 8.33 -14.95
C LYS A 46 -22.00 7.05 -15.77
N GLU A 47 -20.81 6.62 -16.19
CA GLU A 47 -20.62 5.34 -16.88
C GLU A 47 -21.20 4.16 -16.08
N VAL A 48 -21.05 4.15 -14.75
CA VAL A 48 -21.59 3.05 -13.92
C VAL A 48 -23.12 3.08 -13.82
N PHE A 49 -23.71 4.27 -13.74
CA PHE A 49 -25.16 4.40 -13.76
C PHE A 49 -25.72 3.95 -15.11
N GLU A 50 -25.11 4.37 -16.22
CA GLU A 50 -25.50 3.94 -17.57
C GLU A 50 -25.28 2.44 -17.81
N ASP A 51 -24.27 1.81 -17.19
CA ASP A 51 -24.05 0.37 -17.31
C ASP A 51 -25.17 -0.47 -16.64
N ILE A 52 -25.84 0.07 -15.60
CA ILE A 52 -26.83 -0.66 -14.79
C ILE A 52 -28.27 -0.33 -15.19
N TYR A 53 -28.54 0.93 -15.50
CA TYR A 53 -29.84 1.41 -15.95
C TYR A 53 -29.96 1.29 -17.49
N PRO A 54 -31.11 0.92 -18.06
CA PRO A 54 -32.41 0.79 -17.41
C PRO A 54 -32.60 -0.51 -16.62
N ILE A 55 -33.28 -0.40 -15.49
CA ILE A 55 -33.70 -1.54 -14.67
C ILE A 55 -35.16 -1.84 -14.99
N THR A 56 -35.42 -2.99 -15.61
CA THR A 56 -36.76 -3.47 -15.92
C THR A 56 -37.21 -4.57 -14.95
N ASN A 57 -38.52 -4.66 -14.71
CA ASN A 57 -39.12 -5.80 -14.02
C ASN A 57 -39.21 -7.03 -14.95
N PHE A 58 -39.50 -8.22 -14.37
CA PHE A 58 -39.57 -9.48 -15.13
C PHE A 58 -40.56 -9.46 -16.31
N ASN A 59 -41.63 -8.66 -16.21
CA ASN A 59 -42.66 -8.56 -17.23
C ASN A 59 -42.46 -7.36 -18.19
N GLU A 60 -41.35 -6.62 -18.05
CA GLU A 60 -41.00 -5.42 -18.84
C GLU A 60 -42.08 -4.31 -18.87
N THR A 61 -42.94 -4.25 -17.87
CA THR A 61 -44.01 -3.24 -17.75
C THR A 61 -43.54 -1.94 -17.09
N LEU A 62 -42.54 -2.02 -16.22
CA LEU A 62 -41.94 -0.88 -15.50
C LEU A 62 -40.45 -0.83 -15.82
N SER A 63 -39.96 0.34 -16.23
CA SER A 63 -38.54 0.63 -16.37
C SER A 63 -38.15 1.83 -15.51
N LEU A 64 -37.04 1.68 -14.78
CA LEU A 64 -36.40 2.78 -14.09
C LEU A 64 -35.15 3.18 -14.89
N GLU A 65 -35.08 4.45 -15.24
CA GLU A 65 -34.03 5.06 -16.06
C GLU A 65 -33.24 6.08 -15.23
N PHE A 66 -31.95 6.22 -15.56
CA PHE A 66 -31.07 7.22 -15.00
C PHE A 66 -31.03 8.45 -15.92
N VAL A 67 -31.09 9.65 -15.34
CA VAL A 67 -31.02 10.92 -16.09
C VAL A 67 -29.70 11.65 -15.84
N ASP A 68 -29.39 11.97 -14.58
CA ASP A 68 -28.14 12.65 -14.21
C ASP A 68 -27.79 12.44 -12.72
N CYS A 69 -26.56 12.78 -12.33
CA CYS A 69 -26.10 12.78 -10.95
C CYS A 69 -25.34 14.06 -10.59
N VAL A 70 -25.58 14.57 -9.38
CA VAL A 70 -24.94 15.78 -8.85
C VAL A 70 -24.36 15.51 -7.46
N PHE A 71 -23.19 16.11 -7.19
CA PHE A 71 -22.58 16.16 -5.87
C PHE A 71 -22.91 17.50 -5.22
N ASP A 72 -23.51 17.46 -4.03
CA ASP A 72 -23.75 18.65 -3.21
C ASP A 72 -22.43 19.16 -2.58
N GLU A 73 -22.49 20.26 -1.82
CA GLU A 73 -21.36 20.76 -1.04
C GLU A 73 -21.07 19.86 0.18
N ALA A 74 -19.80 19.82 0.59
CA ALA A 74 -19.40 19.08 1.78
C ALA A 74 -20.00 19.70 3.05
N LYS A 75 -20.44 18.86 3.99
CA LYS A 75 -21.04 19.32 5.27
C LYS A 75 -20.04 20.05 6.16
N HIS A 76 -18.78 19.64 6.11
CA HIS A 76 -17.69 20.14 6.95
C HIS A 76 -16.47 20.44 6.09
N SER A 77 -15.66 21.40 6.56
CA SER A 77 -14.33 21.63 6.02
C SER A 77 -13.36 20.49 6.38
N VAL A 78 -12.27 20.35 5.63
CA VAL A 78 -11.20 19.38 5.86
C VAL A 78 -10.69 19.42 7.31
N GLU A 79 -10.43 20.62 7.87
CA GLU A 79 -9.96 20.77 9.25
C GLU A 79 -11.03 20.36 10.28
N GLU A 80 -12.28 20.72 10.05
CA GLU A 80 -13.40 20.41 10.95
C GLU A 80 -13.71 18.91 10.96
N SER A 81 -13.62 18.24 9.81
CA SER A 81 -13.75 16.78 9.71
C SER A 81 -12.70 16.05 10.54
N LYS A 82 -11.43 16.50 10.50
CA LYS A 82 -10.36 15.94 11.35
C LYS A 82 -10.63 16.19 12.83
N ASP A 83 -11.04 17.42 13.17
CA ASP A 83 -11.23 17.80 14.55
C ASP A 83 -12.42 17.10 15.21
N ARG A 84 -13.48 16.73 14.46
CA ARG A 84 -14.70 16.05 14.94
C ARG A 84 -14.72 14.54 14.74
N ASP A 85 -13.64 13.94 14.26
CA ASP A 85 -13.62 12.53 13.81
C ASP A 85 -14.69 12.19 12.76
N ALA A 86 -15.08 13.18 11.94
CA ALA A 86 -16.08 13.01 10.90
C ALA A 86 -15.44 12.68 9.55
N ASN A 87 -16.26 12.20 8.60
CA ASN A 87 -15.83 12.00 7.23
C ASN A 87 -15.87 13.33 6.46
N TYR A 88 -14.87 13.58 5.61
CA TYR A 88 -14.96 14.65 4.61
C TYR A 88 -15.73 14.11 3.41
N ALA A 89 -17.03 14.36 3.37
CA ALA A 89 -17.95 13.77 2.39
C ALA A 89 -19.00 14.78 1.91
N ALA A 90 -19.49 14.55 0.69
CA ALA A 90 -20.57 15.30 0.07
C ALA A 90 -21.75 14.36 -0.28
N PRO A 91 -22.99 14.79 -0.07
CA PRO A 91 -24.17 14.09 -0.56
C PRO A 91 -24.14 13.89 -2.09
N ILE A 92 -24.45 12.68 -2.56
CA ILE A 92 -24.75 12.42 -3.98
C ILE A 92 -26.26 12.33 -4.16
N ARG A 93 -26.79 13.03 -5.16
CA ARG A 93 -28.18 12.90 -5.61
C ARG A 93 -28.21 12.45 -7.07
N ALA A 94 -29.11 11.52 -7.39
CA ALA A 94 -29.32 11.05 -8.76
C ALA A 94 -30.77 11.30 -9.17
N SER A 95 -30.96 11.87 -10.37
CA SER A 95 -32.27 12.05 -11.00
C SER A 95 -32.67 10.76 -11.69
N LEU A 96 -33.73 10.13 -11.18
CA LEU A 96 -34.25 8.87 -11.68
C LEU A 96 -35.64 9.06 -12.27
N ARG A 97 -35.87 8.43 -13.42
CA ARG A 97 -37.13 8.47 -14.15
C ARG A 97 -37.77 7.09 -14.18
N LEU A 98 -38.95 6.94 -13.60
CA LEU A 98 -39.76 5.73 -13.70
C LEU A 98 -40.72 5.88 -14.89
N VAL A 99 -40.65 4.95 -15.84
CA VAL A 99 -41.53 4.87 -17.01
C VAL A 99 -42.40 3.62 -16.88
N ASN A 100 -43.71 3.82 -16.97
CA ASN A 100 -44.66 2.72 -17.05
C ASN A 100 -45.11 2.53 -18.49
N SER A 101 -44.71 1.43 -19.11
CA SER A 101 -45.03 1.11 -20.51
C SER A 101 -46.53 0.87 -20.74
N THR A 102 -47.28 0.52 -19.70
CA THR A 102 -48.73 0.23 -19.78
C THR A 102 -49.58 1.50 -19.73
N THR A 103 -49.22 2.45 -18.86
CA THR A 103 -50.00 3.69 -18.66
C THR A 103 -49.41 4.89 -19.39
N GLY A 104 -48.14 4.82 -19.80
CA GLY A 104 -47.38 5.95 -20.34
C GLY A 104 -47.00 7.00 -19.30
N GLU A 105 -47.20 6.72 -18.00
CA GLU A 105 -46.88 7.65 -16.93
C GLU A 105 -45.37 7.70 -16.69
N ILE A 106 -44.82 8.93 -16.63
CA ILE A 106 -43.40 9.19 -16.37
C ILE A 106 -43.29 9.96 -15.06
N LYS A 107 -42.62 9.39 -14.07
CA LYS A 107 -42.33 10.04 -12.78
C LYS A 107 -40.84 10.24 -12.62
N GLU A 108 -40.40 11.50 -12.63
CA GLU A 108 -39.00 11.88 -12.44
C GLU A 108 -38.80 12.50 -11.06
N GLN A 109 -37.81 12.01 -10.30
CA GLN A 109 -37.49 12.50 -8.96
C GLN A 109 -35.99 12.44 -8.69
N GLU A 110 -35.49 13.40 -7.93
CA GLU A 110 -34.14 13.35 -7.36
C GLU A 110 -34.11 12.48 -6.12
N VAL A 111 -33.24 11.48 -6.13
CA VAL A 111 -33.06 10.51 -5.04
C VAL A 111 -31.67 10.69 -4.44
N PHE A 112 -31.61 10.84 -3.12
CA PHE A 112 -30.35 10.83 -2.37
C PHE A 112 -29.74 9.43 -2.39
N MET A 113 -28.51 9.31 -2.88
CA MET A 113 -27.78 8.04 -3.05
C MET A 113 -26.81 7.73 -1.89
N GLY A 114 -26.54 8.70 -1.02
CA GLY A 114 -25.62 8.56 0.12
C GLY A 114 -24.60 9.69 0.21
N ASP A 115 -23.93 9.77 1.36
CA ASP A 115 -22.76 10.64 1.54
C ASP A 115 -21.51 9.97 0.97
N PHE A 116 -20.78 10.67 0.13
CA PHE A 116 -19.63 10.14 -0.59
C PHE A 116 -18.33 10.86 -0.20
N PRO A 117 -17.27 10.13 0.20
CA PRO A 117 -16.00 10.75 0.57
C PRO A 117 -15.36 11.55 -0.57
N LEU A 118 -15.01 12.80 -0.29
CA LEU A 118 -14.32 13.68 -1.23
C LEU A 118 -12.80 13.61 -1.06
N MET A 119 -12.07 13.73 -2.17
CA MET A 119 -10.62 13.89 -2.14
C MET A 119 -10.26 15.34 -1.79
N THR A 120 -9.26 15.52 -0.93
CA THR A 120 -8.70 16.84 -0.60
C THR A 120 -7.80 17.36 -1.73
N ASP A 121 -7.50 18.66 -1.73
CA ASP A 121 -6.55 19.27 -2.69
C ASP A 121 -5.16 18.59 -2.67
N SER A 122 -4.80 17.94 -1.57
CA SER A 122 -3.52 17.25 -1.39
C SER A 122 -3.51 15.80 -1.91
N GLY A 123 -4.63 15.30 -2.45
CA GLY A 123 -4.75 13.93 -2.97
C GLY A 123 -5.01 12.86 -1.89
N THR A 124 -5.69 13.23 -0.79
CA THR A 124 -5.97 12.35 0.36
C THR A 124 -7.47 12.30 0.67
N PHE A 125 -7.89 11.35 1.51
CA PHE A 125 -9.27 11.25 2.03
C PHE A 125 -9.28 11.33 3.54
N ILE A 126 -10.32 11.95 4.12
CA ILE A 126 -10.52 11.97 5.58
C ILE A 126 -11.68 11.05 5.92
N ILE A 127 -11.36 9.97 6.64
CA ILE A 127 -12.31 8.95 7.06
C ILE A 127 -12.21 8.78 8.57
N ASN A 128 -13.30 9.08 9.28
CA ASN A 128 -13.41 9.11 10.73
C ASN A 128 -12.29 9.94 11.39
N GLY A 129 -12.05 11.16 10.87
CA GLY A 129 -10.98 12.05 11.33
C GLY A 129 -9.56 11.72 10.87
N ALA A 130 -9.30 10.49 10.44
CA ALA A 130 -7.97 10.06 10.02
C ALA A 130 -7.74 10.29 8.52
N GLU A 131 -6.55 10.76 8.16
CA GLU A 131 -6.14 10.88 6.76
C GLU A 131 -5.67 9.54 6.19
N ARG A 132 -6.25 9.19 5.04
CA ARG A 132 -6.00 7.98 4.29
C ARG A 132 -5.60 8.29 2.85
N VAL A 133 -4.81 7.38 2.28
CA VAL A 133 -4.42 7.39 0.88
C VAL A 133 -4.86 6.08 0.25
N ILE A 134 -5.49 6.17 -0.92
CA ILE A 134 -5.79 5.00 -1.74
C ILE A 134 -4.59 4.74 -2.64
N VAL A 135 -3.90 3.64 -2.37
CA VAL A 135 -2.71 3.23 -3.13
C VAL A 135 -3.15 2.63 -4.47
N SER A 136 -2.52 3.07 -5.55
CA SER A 136 -2.77 2.54 -6.89
C SER A 136 -2.30 1.09 -7.00
N GLN A 137 -3.07 0.27 -7.72
CA GLN A 137 -2.82 -1.17 -7.79
C GLN A 137 -2.24 -1.57 -9.15
N LEU A 138 -1.15 -2.32 -9.17
CA LEU A 138 -0.60 -2.90 -10.40
C LEU A 138 -1.19 -4.30 -10.60
N VAL A 139 -1.95 -4.48 -11.69
CA VAL A 139 -2.62 -5.75 -12.02
C VAL A 139 -2.29 -6.16 -13.45
N ARG A 140 -2.48 -7.45 -13.77
CA ARG A 140 -2.42 -7.91 -15.16
C ARG A 140 -3.52 -7.22 -15.97
N SER A 141 -3.17 -6.73 -17.16
CA SER A 141 -4.15 -6.14 -18.06
C SER A 141 -5.14 -7.21 -18.54
N PRO A 142 -6.41 -6.88 -18.77
CA PRO A 142 -7.29 -7.74 -19.56
C PRO A 142 -6.71 -7.91 -20.97
N GLY A 143 -6.80 -9.12 -21.52
CA GLY A 143 -6.16 -9.45 -22.80
C GLY A 143 -6.06 -10.95 -23.05
N ALA A 144 -5.56 -11.28 -24.25
CA ALA A 144 -5.20 -12.63 -24.63
C ALA A 144 -3.69 -12.81 -24.44
N TYR A 145 -3.29 -13.82 -23.65
CA TYR A 145 -1.91 -14.09 -23.29
C TYR A 145 -1.52 -15.49 -23.71
N PHE A 146 -0.36 -15.62 -24.33
CA PHE A 146 0.20 -16.90 -24.73
C PHE A 146 1.57 -17.10 -24.11
N ALA A 147 1.76 -18.24 -23.45
CA ALA A 147 2.99 -18.62 -22.78
C ALA A 147 3.39 -20.04 -23.16
N ASP A 148 4.67 -20.35 -23.06
CA ASP A 148 5.17 -21.71 -23.12
C ASP A 148 5.17 -22.36 -21.73
N ALA A 149 5.17 -23.68 -21.72
CA ALA A 149 5.40 -24.48 -20.53
C ALA A 149 6.13 -25.76 -20.92
N LEU A 150 6.95 -26.27 -20.01
CA LEU A 150 7.59 -27.58 -20.16
C LEU A 150 6.70 -28.65 -19.52
N ASP A 151 6.25 -29.62 -20.33
CA ASP A 151 5.55 -30.78 -19.80
C ASP A 151 6.53 -31.75 -19.11
N LYS A 152 6.02 -32.66 -18.28
CA LYS A 152 6.80 -33.70 -17.58
C LYS A 152 7.61 -34.59 -18.53
N SER A 153 7.20 -34.68 -19.79
CA SER A 153 7.93 -35.41 -20.84
C SER A 153 9.08 -34.62 -21.48
N GLY A 154 9.30 -33.36 -21.09
CA GLY A 154 10.34 -32.48 -21.65
C GLY A 154 9.98 -31.87 -23.01
N LYS A 155 8.75 -32.04 -23.49
CA LYS A 155 8.23 -31.38 -24.69
C LYS A 155 7.70 -30.00 -24.33
N THR A 156 8.08 -28.99 -25.09
CA THR A 156 7.52 -27.63 -24.99
C THR A 156 6.06 -27.66 -25.44
N VAL A 157 5.17 -27.23 -24.55
CA VAL A 157 3.75 -27.05 -24.83
C VAL A 157 3.40 -25.57 -24.71
N PHE A 158 2.32 -25.16 -25.36
CA PHE A 158 1.85 -23.78 -25.34
C PHE A 158 0.51 -23.69 -24.62
N ASN A 159 0.36 -22.63 -23.84
CA ASN A 159 -0.83 -22.29 -23.10
C ASN A 159 -1.32 -20.91 -23.55
N GLY A 160 -2.61 -20.78 -23.81
CA GLY A 160 -3.29 -19.53 -24.10
C GLY A 160 -4.28 -19.19 -22.98
N SER A 161 -4.47 -17.92 -22.68
CA SER A 161 -5.50 -17.49 -21.73
C SER A 161 -6.14 -16.19 -22.18
N ILE A 162 -7.47 -16.12 -22.12
CA ILE A 162 -8.24 -14.90 -22.27
C ILE A 162 -8.70 -14.46 -20.89
N ILE A 163 -8.13 -13.34 -20.45
CA ILE A 163 -8.36 -12.78 -19.12
C ILE A 163 -9.25 -11.54 -19.26
N PRO A 164 -10.49 -11.55 -18.76
CA PRO A 164 -11.31 -10.35 -18.70
C PRO A 164 -10.93 -9.42 -17.55
N SER A 165 -11.43 -8.19 -17.61
CA SER A 165 -11.41 -7.29 -16.45
C SER A 165 -12.33 -7.80 -15.36
N ARG A 166 -13.50 -8.30 -15.76
CA ARG A 166 -14.53 -8.91 -14.92
C ARG A 166 -15.25 -9.99 -15.71
N GLY A 167 -15.37 -11.19 -15.14
CA GLY A 167 -16.07 -12.30 -15.77
C GLY A 167 -15.26 -13.58 -15.75
N THR A 168 -15.62 -14.50 -16.65
CA THR A 168 -15.10 -15.87 -16.69
C THR A 168 -13.77 -15.95 -17.42
N TRP A 169 -12.80 -16.69 -16.88
CA TRP A 169 -11.54 -16.95 -17.58
C TRP A 169 -11.71 -18.07 -18.59
N LEU A 170 -11.05 -17.94 -19.74
CA LEU A 170 -10.98 -18.99 -20.74
C LEU A 170 -9.52 -19.35 -21.00
N GLU A 171 -9.17 -20.61 -20.79
CA GLU A 171 -7.78 -21.10 -20.89
C GLU A 171 -7.72 -22.20 -21.96
N PHE A 172 -6.66 -22.16 -22.75
CA PHE A 172 -6.32 -23.09 -23.82
C PHE A 172 -4.99 -23.76 -23.48
N GLU A 173 -4.89 -25.07 -23.63
CA GLU A 173 -3.71 -25.84 -23.24
C GLU A 173 -3.47 -26.98 -24.23
N ASN A 174 -2.23 -27.08 -24.72
CA ASN A 174 -1.78 -28.21 -25.52
C ASN A 174 -1.18 -29.30 -24.61
N ASP A 175 -1.67 -30.53 -24.73
CA ASP A 175 -1.06 -31.69 -24.08
C ASP A 175 0.13 -32.21 -24.92
N ALA A 176 1.06 -32.97 -24.32
CA ALA A 176 2.18 -33.61 -25.06
C ALA A 176 1.76 -34.56 -26.19
N LYS A 177 0.49 -35.00 -26.20
CA LYS A 177 -0.12 -35.80 -27.28
C LYS A 177 -0.65 -34.97 -28.46
N ASP A 178 -0.28 -33.69 -28.53
CA ASP A 178 -0.72 -32.77 -29.60
C ASP A 178 -2.24 -32.65 -29.68
N VAL A 179 -2.89 -32.67 -28.50
CA VAL A 179 -4.32 -32.46 -28.34
C VAL A 179 -4.54 -31.12 -27.69
N LEU A 180 -5.45 -30.34 -28.27
CA LEU A 180 -5.88 -29.08 -27.71
C LEU A 180 -7.01 -29.27 -26.70
N ASN A 181 -6.83 -28.76 -25.50
CA ASN A 181 -7.86 -28.71 -24.47
C ASN A 181 -8.22 -27.26 -24.11
N VAL A 182 -9.43 -27.10 -23.59
CA VAL A 182 -9.96 -25.85 -23.04
C VAL A 182 -10.41 -26.04 -21.61
N ARG A 183 -10.28 -24.99 -20.81
CA ARG A 183 -10.87 -24.86 -19.48
C ARG A 183 -11.67 -23.57 -19.39
N ILE A 184 -12.87 -23.66 -18.85
CA ILE A 184 -13.73 -22.52 -18.56
C ILE A 184 -13.75 -22.34 -17.04
N ASP A 185 -13.36 -21.15 -16.55
CA ASP A 185 -13.41 -20.80 -15.13
C ASP A 185 -12.58 -21.73 -14.22
N ARG A 186 -11.44 -22.23 -14.72
CA ARG A 186 -10.56 -23.21 -14.05
C ARG A 186 -11.23 -24.55 -13.70
N ASN A 187 -12.36 -24.87 -14.34
CA ASN A 187 -12.99 -26.18 -14.23
C ASN A 187 -12.22 -27.27 -15.00
N ARG A 188 -12.78 -28.49 -15.00
CA ARG A 188 -12.18 -29.68 -15.64
C ARG A 188 -11.91 -29.43 -17.13
N LYS A 189 -10.78 -29.95 -17.60
CA LYS A 189 -10.38 -29.87 -19.02
C LYS A 189 -11.36 -30.59 -19.95
N MET A 190 -11.60 -29.99 -21.11
CA MET A 190 -12.40 -30.54 -22.19
C MET A 190 -11.69 -30.38 -23.54
N PRO A 191 -11.92 -31.25 -24.53
CA PRO A 191 -11.36 -31.06 -25.87
C PRO A 191 -11.79 -29.70 -26.44
N GLY A 192 -10.85 -28.98 -27.07
CA GLY A 192 -11.10 -27.63 -27.59
C GLY A 192 -12.21 -27.57 -28.64
N THR A 193 -12.46 -28.67 -29.35
CA THR A 193 -13.53 -28.78 -30.37
C THR A 193 -14.94 -28.74 -29.78
N VAL A 194 -15.11 -29.18 -28.52
CA VAL A 194 -16.42 -29.11 -27.82
C VAL A 194 -16.90 -27.66 -27.72
N LEU A 195 -15.98 -26.73 -27.40
CA LEU A 195 -16.33 -25.32 -27.36
C LEU A 195 -16.63 -24.76 -28.75
N LEU A 196 -15.82 -25.11 -29.77
CA LEU A 196 -16.06 -24.67 -31.15
C LEU A 196 -17.45 -25.11 -31.67
N ARG A 197 -17.88 -26.35 -31.36
CA ARG A 197 -19.23 -26.83 -31.67
C ARG A 197 -20.31 -26.03 -30.96
N ALA A 198 -20.13 -25.74 -29.68
CA ALA A 198 -21.08 -24.95 -28.90
C ALA A 198 -21.23 -23.50 -29.41
N LEU A 199 -20.18 -22.93 -30.01
CA LEU A 199 -20.18 -21.58 -30.61
C LEU A 199 -20.90 -21.51 -31.96
N GLY A 200 -21.10 -22.64 -32.65
CA GLY A 200 -21.86 -22.72 -33.91
C GLY A 200 -21.23 -23.57 -35.02
N LEU A 201 -19.98 -24.01 -34.87
CA LEU A 201 -19.28 -24.87 -35.85
C LEU A 201 -19.69 -26.33 -35.64
N SER A 202 -20.88 -26.68 -36.12
CA SER A 202 -21.58 -27.91 -35.78
C SER A 202 -20.88 -29.19 -36.27
N SER A 203 -20.31 -29.17 -37.48
CA SER A 203 -19.72 -30.34 -38.14
C SER A 203 -18.20 -30.31 -38.18
N ASN A 204 -17.57 -31.48 -38.32
CA ASN A 204 -16.11 -31.59 -38.45
C ASN A 204 -15.61 -30.84 -39.70
N ASP A 205 -16.36 -30.92 -40.80
CA ASP A 205 -16.02 -30.27 -42.06
C ASP A 205 -16.03 -28.74 -41.94
N GLU A 206 -16.97 -28.17 -41.17
CA GLU A 206 -17.01 -26.72 -40.89
C GLU A 206 -15.79 -26.26 -40.08
N ILE A 207 -15.38 -27.04 -39.07
CA ILE A 207 -14.20 -26.73 -38.26
C ILE A 207 -12.93 -26.79 -39.14
N ILE A 208 -12.83 -27.81 -40.01
CA ILE A 208 -11.68 -27.98 -40.93
C ILE A 208 -11.67 -26.87 -42.00
N ASP A 209 -12.82 -26.43 -42.51
CA ASP A 209 -12.89 -25.35 -43.49
C ASP A 209 -12.40 -24.00 -42.92
N VAL A 210 -12.76 -23.69 -41.66
CA VAL A 210 -12.33 -22.46 -40.99
C VAL A 210 -10.82 -22.46 -40.71
N PHE A 211 -10.30 -23.50 -40.06
CA PHE A 211 -8.90 -23.52 -39.58
C PHE A 211 -7.91 -24.20 -40.55
N GLY A 212 -8.37 -24.95 -41.53
CA GLY A 212 -7.56 -25.83 -42.38
C GLY A 212 -7.29 -27.22 -41.77
N GLU A 213 -6.69 -28.11 -42.55
CA GLU A 213 -6.26 -29.45 -42.10
C GLU A 213 -5.00 -29.37 -41.22
N HIS A 214 -5.18 -28.97 -39.96
CA HIS A 214 -4.10 -28.90 -38.97
C HIS A 214 -4.04 -30.17 -38.10
N GLU A 215 -2.84 -30.69 -37.83
CA GLU A 215 -2.61 -31.95 -37.09
C GLU A 215 -3.28 -31.97 -35.71
N PHE A 216 -3.16 -30.87 -34.97
CA PHE A 216 -3.76 -30.74 -33.62
C PHE A 216 -5.29 -30.79 -33.64
N ILE A 217 -5.93 -30.28 -34.71
CA ILE A 217 -7.38 -30.30 -34.84
C ILE A 217 -7.85 -31.73 -35.11
N LEU A 218 -7.17 -32.46 -36.01
CA LEU A 218 -7.48 -33.86 -36.30
C LEU A 218 -7.35 -34.74 -35.06
N ASN A 219 -6.26 -34.57 -34.28
CA ASN A 219 -6.04 -35.29 -33.04
C ASN A 219 -7.10 -34.95 -31.96
N THR A 220 -7.52 -33.69 -31.90
CA THR A 220 -8.54 -33.24 -30.95
C THR A 220 -9.93 -33.75 -31.33
N LEU A 221 -10.29 -33.73 -32.62
CA LEU A 221 -11.53 -34.31 -33.15
C LEU A 221 -11.61 -35.83 -32.90
N ALA A 222 -10.48 -36.54 -32.96
CA ALA A 222 -10.44 -37.97 -32.65
C ALA A 222 -10.70 -38.30 -31.16
N LYS A 223 -10.47 -37.33 -30.26
CA LYS A 223 -10.69 -37.46 -28.81
C LYS A 223 -12.03 -36.85 -28.36
N ASP A 224 -12.67 -36.06 -29.22
CA ASP A 224 -13.96 -35.44 -28.98
C ASP A 224 -15.07 -36.50 -28.95
N ASN A 225 -15.84 -36.53 -27.86
CA ASN A 225 -16.95 -37.47 -27.71
C ASN A 225 -18.27 -36.92 -28.29
N THR A 226 -18.30 -35.63 -28.66
CA THR A 226 -19.50 -34.94 -29.14
C THR A 226 -19.52 -34.84 -30.65
N THR A 227 -20.72 -35.01 -31.23
CA THR A 227 -20.89 -34.99 -32.70
C THR A 227 -21.66 -33.78 -33.20
N ASN A 228 -22.47 -33.17 -32.34
CA ASN A 228 -23.32 -32.03 -32.68
C ASN A 228 -23.23 -30.94 -31.61
N MET A 229 -23.81 -29.79 -31.95
CA MET A 229 -23.84 -28.61 -31.09
C MET A 229 -24.62 -28.80 -29.78
N GLU A 230 -25.70 -29.58 -29.81
CA GLU A 230 -26.58 -29.82 -28.66
C GLU A 230 -25.87 -30.67 -27.59
N GLU A 231 -25.22 -31.76 -28.00
CA GLU A 231 -24.38 -32.61 -27.16
C GLU A 231 -23.23 -31.83 -26.53
N ALA A 232 -22.59 -30.95 -27.32
CA ALA A 232 -21.49 -30.11 -26.84
C ALA A 232 -21.95 -29.11 -25.77
N LEU A 233 -23.10 -28.46 -25.95
CA LEU A 233 -23.68 -27.55 -24.95
C LEU A 233 -24.04 -28.29 -23.65
N ILE A 234 -24.59 -29.50 -23.76
CA ILE A 234 -24.91 -30.35 -22.60
C ILE A 234 -23.64 -30.79 -21.88
N GLU A 235 -22.59 -31.18 -22.60
CA GLU A 235 -21.31 -31.55 -21.99
C GLU A 235 -20.69 -30.37 -21.23
N ILE A 236 -20.71 -29.16 -21.82
CA ILE A 236 -20.25 -27.94 -21.15
C ILE A 236 -21.07 -27.68 -19.89
N TYR A 237 -22.40 -27.78 -19.97
CA TYR A 237 -23.28 -27.58 -18.81
C TYR A 237 -22.97 -28.57 -17.68
N ASN A 238 -22.88 -29.87 -17.99
CA ASN A 238 -22.59 -30.92 -17.01
C ASN A 238 -21.24 -30.71 -16.32
N LYS A 239 -20.24 -30.15 -17.03
CA LYS A 239 -18.93 -29.83 -16.43
C LYS A 239 -18.95 -28.57 -15.60
N LEU A 240 -19.74 -27.56 -15.97
CA LEU A 240 -19.86 -26.30 -15.23
C LEU A 240 -20.76 -26.43 -14.00
N ARG A 241 -21.81 -27.26 -14.06
CA ARG A 241 -22.78 -27.48 -13.00
C ARG A 241 -23.01 -28.98 -12.77
N PRO A 242 -22.10 -29.66 -12.06
CA PRO A 242 -22.27 -31.08 -11.79
C PRO A 242 -23.49 -31.31 -10.87
N GLY A 243 -24.40 -32.18 -11.30
CA GLY A 243 -25.58 -32.60 -10.51
C GLY A 243 -26.90 -31.90 -10.87
N GLU A 244 -26.87 -30.82 -11.65
CA GLU A 244 -28.10 -30.21 -12.19
C GLU A 244 -28.48 -30.88 -13.52
N PRO A 245 -29.77 -31.16 -13.78
CA PRO A 245 -30.21 -31.71 -15.05
C PRO A 245 -29.96 -30.69 -16.18
N ALA A 246 -29.14 -31.06 -17.16
CA ALA A 246 -28.83 -30.20 -18.31
C ALA A 246 -30.02 -30.10 -19.27
N THR A 247 -30.55 -28.89 -19.42
CA THR A 247 -31.50 -28.56 -20.50
C THR A 247 -30.77 -27.74 -21.58
N LEU A 248 -31.14 -27.92 -22.85
CA LEU A 248 -30.51 -27.18 -23.96
C LEU A 248 -30.68 -25.66 -23.84
N GLU A 249 -31.83 -25.22 -23.38
CA GLU A 249 -32.12 -23.80 -23.17
C GLU A 249 -31.32 -23.24 -21.99
N GLY A 250 -31.26 -23.99 -20.88
CA GLY A 250 -30.41 -23.63 -19.75
C GLY A 250 -28.92 -23.57 -20.10
N ALA A 251 -28.44 -24.49 -20.94
CA ALA A 251 -27.05 -24.51 -21.40
C ALA A 251 -26.69 -23.31 -22.29
N ASN A 252 -27.56 -22.95 -23.24
CA ASN A 252 -27.37 -21.75 -24.06
C ASN A 252 -27.36 -20.48 -23.21
N ASN A 253 -28.36 -20.31 -22.34
CA ASN A 253 -28.46 -19.14 -21.47
C ASN A 253 -27.27 -19.03 -20.51
N LEU A 254 -26.77 -20.17 -19.99
CA LEU A 254 -25.58 -20.19 -19.15
C LEU A 254 -24.34 -19.71 -19.90
N LEU A 255 -24.13 -20.20 -21.13
CA LEU A 255 -22.98 -19.83 -21.94
C LEU A 255 -23.05 -18.34 -22.35
N PHE A 256 -24.22 -17.88 -22.77
CA PHE A 256 -24.50 -16.47 -23.04
C PHE A 256 -24.18 -15.59 -21.83
N ALA A 257 -24.74 -15.91 -20.67
CA ALA A 257 -24.53 -15.16 -19.43
C ALA A 257 -23.06 -15.18 -18.94
N LYS A 258 -22.28 -16.20 -19.32
CA LYS A 258 -20.87 -16.37 -18.90
C LYS A 258 -19.89 -15.56 -19.73
N PHE A 259 -20.17 -15.29 -21.01
CA PHE A 259 -19.21 -14.66 -21.95
C PHE A 259 -19.76 -13.48 -22.75
N PHE A 260 -21.03 -13.51 -23.14
CA PHE A 260 -21.62 -12.56 -24.10
C PHE A 260 -22.54 -11.52 -23.44
N ASP A 261 -22.98 -11.75 -22.20
CA ASP A 261 -23.73 -10.77 -21.42
C ASP A 261 -22.81 -9.65 -20.88
N TYR A 262 -22.95 -8.44 -21.43
CA TYR A 262 -22.21 -7.25 -21.01
C TYR A 262 -22.37 -6.90 -19.52
N LYS A 263 -23.47 -7.32 -18.87
CA LYS A 263 -23.67 -7.06 -17.44
C LYS A 263 -22.77 -7.92 -16.57
N ARG A 264 -22.40 -9.12 -17.03
CA ARG A 264 -21.62 -10.12 -16.29
C ARG A 264 -20.18 -10.24 -16.76
N TYR A 265 -19.92 -9.95 -18.03
CA TYR A 265 -18.61 -10.04 -18.67
C TYR A 265 -18.17 -8.67 -19.20
N ASP A 266 -16.94 -8.27 -18.87
CA ASP A 266 -16.37 -6.98 -19.27
C ASP A 266 -14.86 -7.08 -19.46
N LEU A 267 -14.39 -6.65 -20.63
CA LEU A 267 -12.99 -6.52 -21.02
C LEU A 267 -12.41 -5.14 -20.65
N ALA A 268 -13.28 -4.16 -20.34
CA ALA A 268 -12.97 -2.73 -20.28
C ALA A 268 -12.36 -2.20 -21.60
N LYS A 269 -12.18 -0.88 -21.68
CA LYS A 269 -11.57 -0.20 -22.85
C LYS A 269 -10.18 -0.77 -23.19
N ALA A 270 -9.37 -1.05 -22.16
CA ALA A 270 -8.02 -1.60 -22.33
C ALA A 270 -7.99 -3.02 -22.91
N GLY A 271 -8.96 -3.88 -22.54
CA GLY A 271 -8.99 -5.27 -23.03
C GLY A 271 -9.31 -5.34 -24.52
N ARG A 272 -10.29 -4.56 -24.99
CA ARG A 272 -10.62 -4.47 -26.42
C ARG A 272 -9.44 -3.89 -27.22
N PHE A 273 -8.77 -2.86 -26.70
CA PHE A 273 -7.55 -2.32 -27.30
C PHE A 273 -6.45 -3.39 -27.43
N LYS A 274 -6.23 -4.20 -26.38
CA LYS A 274 -5.27 -5.30 -26.41
C LYS A 274 -5.63 -6.39 -27.42
N PHE A 275 -6.91 -6.74 -27.57
CA PHE A 275 -7.36 -7.68 -28.59
C PHE A 275 -7.11 -7.17 -30.00
N LYS A 276 -7.46 -5.90 -30.28
CA LYS A 276 -7.20 -5.26 -31.58
C LYS A 276 -5.72 -5.21 -31.93
N LYS A 277 -4.82 -5.23 -30.94
CA LYS A 277 -3.39 -5.33 -31.19
C LYS A 277 -3.00 -6.79 -31.41
N LYS A 278 -3.16 -7.64 -30.38
CA LYS A 278 -2.64 -9.01 -30.34
C LYS A 278 -3.31 -9.99 -31.31
N LEU A 279 -4.64 -9.93 -31.44
CA LEU A 279 -5.42 -10.85 -32.26
C LEU A 279 -5.70 -10.30 -33.67
N SER A 280 -5.16 -9.12 -34.01
CA SER A 280 -5.25 -8.59 -35.37
C SER A 280 -4.48 -9.45 -36.36
N LEU A 281 -4.88 -9.33 -37.62
CA LEU A 281 -4.13 -9.92 -38.73
C LEU A 281 -2.79 -9.21 -38.92
N LEU A 282 -2.75 -7.88 -38.76
CA LEU A 282 -1.60 -7.00 -39.04
C LEU A 282 -0.32 -7.40 -38.30
N ASP A 283 -0.40 -7.52 -36.97
CA ASP A 283 0.77 -7.85 -36.16
C ASP A 283 1.24 -9.30 -36.41
N ARG A 284 0.35 -10.18 -36.87
CA ARG A 284 0.63 -11.61 -37.08
C ARG A 284 1.24 -11.93 -38.44
N ILE A 285 0.99 -11.10 -39.45
CA ILE A 285 1.55 -11.25 -40.81
C ILE A 285 2.90 -10.53 -40.97
N SER A 286 3.26 -9.66 -40.01
CA SER A 286 4.52 -8.92 -40.03
C SER A 286 5.73 -9.85 -40.13
N GLY A 287 6.65 -9.56 -41.05
CA GLY A 287 7.87 -10.35 -41.27
C GLY A 287 7.65 -11.70 -41.97
N ARG A 288 6.46 -11.95 -42.55
CA ARG A 288 6.13 -13.18 -43.31
C ARG A 288 5.91 -12.90 -44.79
N VAL A 289 5.81 -13.97 -45.59
CA VAL A 289 5.54 -13.92 -47.03
C VAL A 289 4.10 -14.32 -47.32
N LEU A 290 3.39 -13.55 -48.13
CA LEU A 290 2.02 -13.85 -48.55
C LEU A 290 1.93 -15.15 -49.36
N ALA A 291 0.96 -16.02 -49.03
CA ALA A 291 0.69 -17.27 -49.77
C ALA A 291 -0.55 -17.18 -50.68
N GLU A 292 -1.20 -16.01 -50.72
CA GLU A 292 -2.28 -15.64 -51.63
C GLU A 292 -2.23 -14.13 -51.92
N ASP A 293 -2.98 -13.67 -52.93
CA ASP A 293 -3.05 -12.25 -53.30
C ASP A 293 -3.80 -11.44 -52.23
N LEU A 294 -3.25 -10.28 -51.85
CA LEU A 294 -3.94 -9.33 -50.96
C LEU A 294 -4.87 -8.44 -51.78
N VAL A 295 -6.17 -8.55 -51.53
CA VAL A 295 -7.22 -7.90 -52.31
C VAL A 295 -7.97 -6.87 -51.45
N ASP A 296 -8.20 -5.67 -51.98
CA ASP A 296 -9.03 -4.63 -51.37
C ASP A 296 -10.54 -4.98 -51.48
N ILE A 297 -11.40 -4.24 -50.79
CA ILE A 297 -12.88 -4.41 -50.78
C ILE A 297 -13.46 -4.38 -52.20
N ASP A 298 -12.87 -3.57 -53.07
CA ASP A 298 -13.26 -3.42 -54.49
C ASP A 298 -12.73 -4.55 -55.40
N GLY A 299 -12.02 -5.55 -54.86
CA GLY A 299 -11.48 -6.65 -55.64
C GLY A 299 -10.13 -6.35 -56.33
N ASN A 300 -9.50 -5.21 -56.00
CA ASN A 300 -8.20 -4.82 -56.57
C ASN A 300 -7.04 -5.44 -55.79
N VAL A 301 -6.08 -6.05 -56.50
CA VAL A 301 -4.87 -6.61 -55.88
C VAL A 301 -3.96 -5.47 -55.43
N VAL A 302 -3.77 -5.34 -54.11
CA VAL A 302 -2.86 -4.37 -53.50
C VAL A 302 -1.43 -4.90 -53.57
N TYR A 303 -1.24 -6.17 -53.23
CA TYR A 303 0.04 -6.88 -53.32
C TYR A 303 -0.18 -8.34 -53.77
N ALA A 304 0.71 -8.85 -54.62
CA ALA A 304 0.63 -10.20 -55.17
C ALA A 304 1.22 -11.26 -54.23
N GLU A 305 0.81 -12.52 -54.43
CA GLU A 305 1.36 -13.70 -53.78
C GLU A 305 2.90 -13.71 -53.84
N GLY A 306 3.54 -14.03 -52.73
CA GLY A 306 5.01 -14.09 -52.61
C GLY A 306 5.68 -12.77 -52.21
N THR A 307 4.93 -11.71 -51.94
CA THR A 307 5.46 -10.45 -51.40
C THR A 307 5.87 -10.63 -49.93
N TYR A 308 7.07 -10.15 -49.57
CA TYR A 308 7.56 -10.10 -48.19
C TYR A 308 6.98 -8.87 -47.47
N ILE A 309 6.36 -9.08 -46.31
CA ILE A 309 5.67 -8.03 -45.56
C ILE A 309 6.67 -7.28 -44.68
N SER A 310 7.20 -6.17 -45.20
CA SER A 310 8.01 -5.20 -44.44
C SER A 310 7.13 -4.16 -43.74
N GLN A 311 7.72 -3.37 -42.83
CA GLN A 311 6.97 -2.33 -42.10
C GLN A 311 6.35 -1.27 -43.02
N GLU A 312 7.03 -0.90 -44.10
CA GLU A 312 6.51 0.02 -45.13
C GLU A 312 5.28 -0.55 -45.85
N VAL A 313 5.25 -1.87 -46.06
CA VAL A 313 4.12 -2.58 -46.66
C VAL A 313 2.95 -2.63 -45.68
N ILE A 314 3.21 -2.82 -44.38
CA ILE A 314 2.17 -2.83 -43.34
C ILE A 314 1.45 -1.48 -43.25
N ASP A 315 2.18 -0.36 -43.34
CA ASP A 315 1.56 0.97 -43.30
C ASP A 315 0.55 1.20 -44.44
N VAL A 316 0.77 0.55 -45.60
CA VAL A 316 -0.15 0.58 -46.75
C VAL A 316 -1.32 -0.41 -46.58
N ILE A 317 -1.05 -1.59 -46.02
CA ILE A 317 -2.04 -2.65 -45.79
C ILE A 317 -3.00 -2.28 -44.65
N LYS A 318 -2.52 -1.58 -43.63
CA LYS A 318 -3.28 -1.21 -42.44
C LYS A 318 -4.64 -0.56 -42.74
N PRO A 319 -4.74 0.53 -43.53
CA PRO A 319 -6.03 1.13 -43.87
C PRO A 319 -6.93 0.19 -44.69
N VAL A 320 -6.36 -0.72 -45.49
CA VAL A 320 -7.11 -1.68 -46.32
C VAL A 320 -7.75 -2.77 -45.45
N LEU A 321 -7.01 -3.33 -44.49
CA LEU A 321 -7.52 -4.31 -43.54
C LEU A 321 -8.49 -3.70 -42.52
N GLU A 322 -8.24 -2.46 -42.08
CA GLU A 322 -9.17 -1.71 -41.21
C GLU A 322 -10.50 -1.39 -41.93
N ALA A 323 -10.47 -1.20 -43.25
CA ALA A 323 -11.68 -0.99 -44.04
C ALA A 323 -12.53 -2.27 -44.23
N GLY A 324 -11.99 -3.45 -43.91
CA GLY A 324 -12.72 -4.72 -43.97
C GLY A 324 -12.33 -5.65 -45.12
N ALA A 325 -11.13 -5.52 -45.69
CA ALA A 325 -10.62 -6.49 -46.67
C ALA A 325 -10.50 -7.91 -46.06
N HIS A 326 -10.74 -8.94 -46.89
CA HIS A 326 -10.63 -10.37 -46.51
C HIS A 326 -11.49 -10.83 -45.33
N THR A 327 -12.64 -10.18 -45.09
CA THR A 327 -13.63 -10.61 -44.09
C THR A 327 -14.47 -11.78 -44.60
N ARG A 328 -14.63 -12.83 -43.77
CA ARG A 328 -15.52 -13.98 -43.99
C ARG A 328 -16.51 -14.08 -42.82
N GLU A 329 -17.78 -14.30 -43.14
CA GLU A 329 -18.82 -14.55 -42.13
C GLU A 329 -18.90 -16.07 -41.83
N ILE A 330 -18.90 -16.43 -40.55
CA ILE A 330 -19.00 -17.83 -40.11
C ILE A 330 -20.39 -18.17 -39.59
N ASN A 331 -20.73 -19.47 -39.61
CA ASN A 331 -21.92 -19.98 -38.94
C ASN A 331 -21.75 -19.84 -37.42
N THR A 332 -22.48 -18.91 -36.81
CA THR A 332 -22.56 -18.72 -35.36
C THR A 332 -23.85 -19.28 -34.79
N ASN A 333 -23.84 -19.70 -33.52
CA ASN A 333 -25.07 -19.98 -32.78
C ASN A 333 -25.96 -18.71 -32.74
N PRO A 334 -27.13 -18.71 -33.39
CA PRO A 334 -27.99 -17.53 -33.43
C PRO A 334 -28.50 -17.11 -32.04
N ARG A 335 -28.48 -18.02 -31.05
CA ARG A 335 -28.89 -17.72 -29.67
C ARG A 335 -27.82 -17.04 -28.81
N LEU A 336 -26.57 -16.95 -29.29
CA LEU A 336 -25.49 -16.28 -28.54
C LEU A 336 -25.35 -14.80 -28.91
N GLU A 337 -26.11 -14.29 -29.91
CA GLU A 337 -26.18 -12.88 -30.32
C GLU A 337 -24.80 -12.19 -30.41
N SER A 338 -23.84 -12.83 -31.10
CA SER A 338 -22.44 -12.39 -31.14
C SER A 338 -21.92 -12.25 -32.58
N ASN A 339 -20.92 -11.38 -32.79
CA ASN A 339 -20.33 -11.15 -34.12
C ASN A 339 -19.52 -12.38 -34.58
N GLY A 340 -19.88 -12.90 -35.77
CA GLY A 340 -19.25 -14.02 -36.45
C GLY A 340 -18.32 -13.63 -37.60
N VAL A 341 -18.03 -12.34 -37.79
CA VAL A 341 -17.13 -11.91 -38.86
C VAL A 341 -15.67 -12.10 -38.42
N ILE A 342 -14.89 -12.81 -39.23
CA ILE A 342 -13.45 -13.03 -39.04
C ILE A 342 -12.68 -12.57 -40.27
N GLN A 343 -11.42 -12.19 -40.10
CA GLN A 343 -10.50 -11.93 -41.22
C GLN A 343 -9.58 -13.13 -41.41
N ILE A 344 -9.42 -13.62 -42.63
CA ILE A 344 -8.57 -14.79 -42.92
C ILE A 344 -7.54 -14.40 -43.98
N LEU A 345 -6.27 -14.76 -43.76
CA LEU A 345 -5.23 -14.66 -44.77
C LEU A 345 -4.24 -15.82 -44.64
N ASP A 346 -3.92 -16.45 -45.76
CA ASP A 346 -2.92 -17.52 -45.81
C ASP A 346 -1.51 -16.95 -46.07
N VAL A 347 -0.55 -17.29 -45.19
CA VAL A 347 0.86 -16.90 -45.29
C VAL A 347 1.78 -18.11 -45.22
N TYR A 348 3.00 -17.98 -45.74
CA TYR A 348 4.03 -19.00 -45.55
C TYR A 348 4.65 -18.88 -44.16
N VAL A 349 4.91 -20.02 -43.52
CA VAL A 349 5.58 -20.04 -42.21
C VAL A 349 6.98 -19.45 -42.35
N ASP A 350 7.82 -19.97 -43.24
CA ASP A 350 9.18 -19.46 -43.45
C ASP A 350 9.42 -19.04 -44.90
N ASP A 351 10.52 -18.33 -45.13
CA ASP A 351 11.06 -17.97 -46.46
C ASP A 351 11.27 -19.17 -47.39
N SER A 352 11.38 -20.38 -46.81
CA SER A 352 11.48 -21.66 -47.54
C SER A 352 10.20 -22.06 -48.28
N LYS A 353 9.07 -21.37 -48.05
CA LYS A 353 7.74 -21.61 -48.66
C LYS A 353 7.24 -23.07 -48.53
N SER A 354 7.68 -23.78 -47.50
CA SER A 354 7.45 -25.22 -47.33
C SER A 354 6.05 -25.56 -46.78
N LYS A 355 5.54 -24.77 -45.83
CA LYS A 355 4.24 -24.96 -45.16
C LYS A 355 3.41 -23.68 -45.22
N LYS A 356 2.12 -23.81 -45.57
CA LYS A 356 1.13 -22.72 -45.52
C LYS A 356 0.52 -22.67 -44.11
N MET A 357 0.39 -21.47 -43.56
CA MET A 357 -0.20 -21.18 -42.26
C MET A 357 -1.38 -20.24 -42.45
N ARG A 358 -2.55 -20.65 -41.94
CA ARG A 358 -3.77 -19.85 -41.99
C ARG A 358 -3.84 -18.92 -40.80
N VAL A 359 -3.83 -17.62 -41.04
CA VAL A 359 -3.93 -16.59 -39.99
C VAL A 359 -5.36 -16.08 -39.92
N ILE A 360 -6.03 -16.28 -38.79
CA ILE A 360 -7.39 -15.77 -38.56
C ILE A 360 -7.30 -14.59 -37.58
N GLY A 361 -7.62 -13.39 -38.05
CA GLY A 361 -7.69 -12.17 -37.25
C GLY A 361 -9.11 -11.83 -36.80
N THR A 362 -9.19 -11.06 -35.71
CA THR A 362 -10.44 -10.48 -35.20
C THR A 362 -10.89 -9.31 -36.03
N ASP A 363 -12.20 -9.06 -36.06
CA ASP A 363 -12.76 -7.85 -36.66
C ASP A 363 -12.31 -6.58 -35.90
N LEU A 364 -11.58 -5.70 -36.60
CA LEU A 364 -11.03 -4.45 -36.07
C LEU A 364 -12.08 -3.36 -35.86
N SER A 365 -13.25 -3.48 -36.49
CA SER A 365 -14.36 -2.51 -36.38
C SER A 365 -15.13 -2.61 -35.06
N LEU A 366 -14.95 -3.70 -34.31
CA LEU A 366 -15.66 -3.97 -33.06
C LEU A 366 -15.25 -3.01 -31.93
N ASP A 367 -16.23 -2.41 -31.26
CA ASP A 367 -16.06 -1.61 -30.02
C ASP A 367 -16.82 -2.20 -28.82
N SER A 368 -17.21 -3.47 -28.91
CA SER A 368 -17.96 -4.15 -27.84
C SER A 368 -17.08 -4.39 -26.60
N LYS A 369 -17.66 -4.16 -25.41
CA LYS A 369 -16.99 -4.33 -24.10
C LYS A 369 -16.82 -5.80 -23.65
N PHE A 370 -17.36 -6.78 -24.37
CA PHE A 370 -17.33 -8.20 -24.01
C PHE A 370 -16.68 -9.05 -25.12
N VAL A 371 -16.29 -10.30 -24.83
CA VAL A 371 -15.66 -11.20 -25.81
C VAL A 371 -16.64 -11.59 -26.91
N THR A 372 -16.19 -11.59 -28.16
CA THR A 372 -16.97 -12.07 -29.32
C THR A 372 -16.50 -13.46 -29.77
N ILE A 373 -17.33 -14.14 -30.57
CA ILE A 373 -16.97 -15.45 -31.15
C ILE A 373 -15.73 -15.30 -32.05
N SER A 374 -15.65 -14.21 -32.81
CA SER A 374 -14.47 -13.83 -33.61
C SER A 374 -13.17 -13.81 -32.77
N ASP A 375 -13.20 -13.19 -31.58
CA ASP A 375 -12.06 -13.14 -30.66
C ASP A 375 -11.61 -14.53 -30.19
N MET A 376 -12.57 -15.40 -29.86
CA MET A 376 -12.28 -16.77 -29.41
C MET A 376 -11.62 -17.58 -30.53
N ILE A 377 -12.16 -17.52 -31.75
CA ILE A 377 -11.63 -18.24 -32.92
C ILE A 377 -10.23 -17.74 -33.30
N ALA A 378 -10.01 -16.43 -33.27
CA ALA A 378 -8.70 -15.85 -33.52
C ALA A 378 -7.66 -16.36 -32.49
N ALA A 379 -8.06 -16.52 -31.22
CA ALA A 379 -7.18 -17.09 -30.18
C ALA A 379 -6.82 -18.57 -30.44
N TYR A 380 -7.77 -19.38 -30.94
CA TYR A 380 -7.48 -20.76 -31.39
C TYR A 380 -6.46 -20.75 -32.53
N SER A 381 -6.68 -19.92 -33.56
CA SER A 381 -5.75 -19.79 -34.69
C SER A 381 -4.36 -19.34 -34.23
N TYR A 382 -4.28 -18.39 -33.28
CA TYR A 382 -3.01 -17.90 -32.76
C TYR A 382 -2.17 -19.02 -32.15
N MET A 383 -2.80 -19.89 -31.37
CA MET A 383 -2.12 -21.02 -30.72
C MET A 383 -1.62 -22.07 -31.72
N PHE A 384 -2.37 -22.34 -32.79
CA PHE A 384 -1.89 -23.23 -33.85
C PHE A 384 -0.68 -22.62 -34.58
N ASN A 385 -0.76 -21.32 -34.87
CA ASN A 385 0.33 -20.60 -35.53
C ASN A 385 1.61 -20.57 -34.68
N LEU A 386 1.51 -20.45 -33.36
CA LEU A 386 2.66 -20.53 -32.46
C LEU A 386 3.39 -21.88 -32.59
N VAL A 387 2.64 -22.98 -32.63
CA VAL A 387 3.21 -24.32 -32.79
C VAL A 387 3.90 -24.46 -34.15
N ASP A 388 3.27 -23.98 -35.21
CA ASP A 388 3.83 -24.03 -36.56
C ASP A 388 5.13 -23.25 -36.68
N ILE A 389 5.19 -22.04 -36.10
CA ILE A 389 6.39 -21.21 -36.07
C ILE A 389 7.48 -21.88 -35.22
N TYR A 390 7.12 -22.45 -34.06
CA TYR A 390 8.09 -23.11 -33.18
C TYR A 390 8.75 -24.31 -33.86
N ASN A 391 7.98 -25.12 -34.59
CA ASN A 391 8.48 -26.29 -35.31
C ASN A 391 9.30 -25.94 -36.55
N SER A 392 9.22 -24.70 -37.05
CA SER A 392 9.93 -24.26 -38.26
C SER A 392 11.30 -23.65 -37.96
N LEU A 393 11.51 -23.17 -36.74
CA LEU A 393 12.78 -22.59 -36.29
C LEU A 393 13.87 -23.67 -36.14
N ASP A 394 14.97 -23.54 -36.89
CA ASP A 394 16.17 -24.39 -36.79
C ASP A 394 17.10 -23.90 -35.66
N LEU A 395 16.55 -23.79 -34.45
CA LEU A 395 17.22 -23.32 -33.24
C LEU A 395 17.04 -24.36 -32.11
N THR A 396 17.85 -24.26 -31.05
CA THR A 396 17.61 -25.08 -29.85
C THR A 396 16.26 -24.71 -29.23
N ALA A 397 15.63 -25.61 -28.47
CA ALA A 397 14.32 -25.35 -27.86
C ALA A 397 14.31 -24.05 -27.01
N GLU A 398 15.39 -23.80 -26.26
CA GLU A 398 15.54 -22.58 -25.45
C GLU A 398 15.73 -21.32 -26.33
N ASP A 399 16.55 -21.41 -27.37
CA ASP A 399 16.79 -20.29 -28.30
C ASP A 399 15.54 -19.94 -29.11
N SER A 400 14.74 -20.93 -29.51
CA SER A 400 13.46 -20.74 -30.20
C SER A 400 12.45 -20.00 -29.32
N VAL A 401 12.30 -20.41 -28.05
CA VAL A 401 11.40 -19.75 -27.10
C VAL A 401 11.86 -18.31 -26.83
N ASN A 402 13.15 -18.13 -26.57
CA ASN A 402 13.73 -16.80 -26.34
C ASN A 402 13.55 -15.89 -27.56
N PHE A 403 13.77 -16.41 -28.76
CA PHE A 403 13.53 -15.68 -30.00
C PHE A 403 12.06 -15.28 -30.11
N MET A 404 11.12 -16.24 -30.00
CA MET A 404 9.67 -15.99 -30.09
C MET A 404 9.15 -15.00 -29.05
N SER A 405 9.70 -15.02 -27.82
CA SER A 405 9.37 -14.04 -26.78
C SER A 405 9.86 -12.63 -27.14
N ARG A 406 11.08 -12.50 -27.67
CA ARG A 406 11.66 -11.20 -28.08
C ARG A 406 10.88 -10.52 -29.20
N ILE A 407 10.43 -11.27 -30.20
CA ILE A 407 9.57 -10.74 -31.28
C ILE A 407 8.10 -10.55 -30.85
N GLY A 408 7.74 -10.87 -29.60
CA GLY A 408 6.40 -10.62 -29.06
C GLY A 408 5.33 -11.64 -29.46
N LEU A 409 5.74 -12.81 -29.97
CA LEU A 409 4.83 -13.91 -30.23
C LEU A 409 4.35 -14.54 -28.92
N LEU A 410 5.27 -14.77 -27.98
CA LEU A 410 4.97 -15.14 -26.60
C LEU A 410 4.87 -13.89 -25.73
N ASP A 411 3.96 -13.93 -24.75
CA ASP A 411 3.69 -12.80 -23.88
C ASP A 411 4.44 -12.93 -22.57
N ASP A 412 5.30 -11.96 -22.29
CA ASP A 412 5.86 -11.76 -20.96
C ASP A 412 4.82 -11.08 -20.06
N ILE A 413 4.44 -11.79 -18.99
CA ILE A 413 3.45 -11.37 -18.01
C ILE A 413 3.94 -10.18 -17.15
N ASP A 414 5.25 -10.01 -17.03
CA ASP A 414 5.87 -9.01 -16.16
C ASP A 414 6.21 -7.72 -16.90
N HIS A 415 6.17 -7.75 -18.24
CA HIS A 415 6.26 -6.56 -19.07
C HIS A 415 5.18 -5.52 -18.71
N LEU A 416 5.56 -4.25 -18.53
CA LEU A 416 4.61 -3.16 -18.21
C LEU A 416 3.61 -2.81 -19.32
N GLY A 417 3.77 -3.38 -20.52
CA GLY A 417 2.70 -3.37 -21.51
C GLY A 417 1.57 -4.33 -21.16
N ASN A 418 1.86 -5.40 -20.41
CA ASN A 418 0.91 -6.44 -20.03
C ASN A 418 0.42 -6.29 -18.58
N ARG A 419 1.02 -5.35 -17.83
CA ARG A 419 0.56 -4.91 -16.52
C ARG A 419 0.05 -3.48 -16.59
N ARG A 420 -1.07 -3.21 -15.94
CA ARG A 420 -1.67 -1.87 -15.88
C ARG A 420 -1.92 -1.44 -14.45
N VAL A 421 -1.94 -0.13 -14.26
CA VAL A 421 -2.24 0.52 -12.98
C VAL A 421 -3.73 0.83 -12.91
N ARG A 422 -4.41 0.23 -11.94
CA ARG A 422 -5.74 0.66 -11.51
C ARG A 422 -5.58 1.80 -10.53
N SER A 423 -5.92 3.00 -11.00
CA SER A 423 -5.86 4.22 -10.19
C SER A 423 -7.08 4.34 -9.26
N VAL A 424 -7.01 5.26 -8.31
CA VAL A 424 -8.05 5.49 -7.29
C VAL A 424 -9.47 5.61 -7.85
N GLY A 425 -9.65 6.35 -8.95
CA GLY A 425 -10.97 6.54 -9.57
C GLY A 425 -11.58 5.24 -10.07
N GLU A 426 -10.78 4.37 -10.71
CA GLU A 426 -11.25 3.06 -11.21
C GLU A 426 -11.56 2.10 -10.04
N LEU A 427 -10.74 2.12 -8.99
CA LEU A 427 -10.97 1.29 -7.80
C LEU A 427 -12.30 1.66 -7.12
N ILE A 428 -12.57 2.96 -6.97
CA ILE A 428 -13.81 3.46 -6.40
C ILE A 428 -14.99 3.17 -7.34
N GLN A 429 -14.82 3.36 -8.66
CA GLN A 429 -15.84 3.03 -9.67
C GLN A 429 -16.27 1.56 -9.56
N ASN A 430 -15.32 0.63 -9.39
CA ASN A 430 -15.61 -0.80 -9.25
C ASN A 430 -16.40 -1.10 -7.97
N GLN A 431 -16.07 -0.48 -6.84
CA GLN A 431 -16.83 -0.65 -5.58
C GLN A 431 -18.23 -0.03 -5.67
N PHE A 432 -18.34 1.13 -6.32
CA PHE A 432 -19.61 1.79 -6.59
C PHE A 432 -20.52 0.90 -7.45
N ARG A 433 -19.97 0.27 -8.50
CA ARG A 433 -20.67 -0.69 -9.35
C ARG A 433 -21.17 -1.91 -8.58
N ILE A 434 -20.36 -2.48 -7.69
CA ILE A 434 -20.78 -3.62 -6.84
C ILE A 434 -21.94 -3.21 -5.93
N GLY A 435 -21.86 -2.02 -5.32
CA GLY A 435 -22.92 -1.45 -4.49
C GLY A 435 -24.23 -1.25 -5.26
N LEU A 436 -24.16 -0.67 -6.46
CA LEU A 436 -25.32 -0.45 -7.32
C LEU A 436 -25.90 -1.75 -7.88
N SER A 437 -25.09 -2.75 -8.22
CA SER A 437 -25.59 -4.05 -8.69
C SER A 437 -26.36 -4.81 -7.60
N ARG A 438 -25.93 -4.70 -6.33
CA ARG A 438 -26.72 -5.21 -5.19
C ARG A 438 -28.03 -4.45 -5.04
N MET A 439 -28.03 -3.14 -5.28
CA MET A 439 -29.24 -2.32 -5.25
C MET A 439 -30.19 -2.66 -6.41
N GLU A 440 -29.69 -2.92 -7.62
CA GLU A 440 -30.48 -3.32 -8.79
C GLU A 440 -31.37 -4.52 -8.47
N ARG A 441 -30.80 -5.55 -7.82
CA ARG A 441 -31.56 -6.72 -7.41
C ARG A 441 -32.72 -6.37 -6.48
N VAL A 442 -32.48 -5.52 -5.48
CA VAL A 442 -33.52 -5.06 -4.54
C VAL A 442 -34.60 -4.25 -5.26
N VAL A 443 -34.21 -3.40 -6.22
CA VAL A 443 -35.15 -2.63 -7.04
C VAL A 443 -36.04 -3.56 -7.86
N LYS A 444 -35.47 -4.57 -8.53
CA LYS A 444 -36.22 -5.57 -9.32
C LYS A 444 -37.21 -6.38 -8.47
N GLU A 445 -36.78 -6.80 -7.27
CA GLU A 445 -37.64 -7.52 -6.32
C GLU A 445 -38.80 -6.61 -5.86
N ARG A 446 -38.53 -5.34 -5.50
CA ARG A 446 -39.57 -4.38 -5.08
C ARG A 446 -40.53 -3.99 -6.19
N MET A 447 -40.07 -3.83 -7.42
CA MET A 447 -40.92 -3.55 -8.58
C MET A 447 -41.95 -4.65 -8.83
N SER A 448 -41.60 -5.91 -8.54
CA SER A 448 -42.51 -7.06 -8.71
C SER A 448 -43.51 -7.20 -7.55
N LEU A 449 -43.15 -6.73 -6.34
CA LEU A 449 -43.96 -6.87 -5.14
C LEU A 449 -44.92 -5.68 -4.89
N SER A 450 -44.58 -4.48 -5.36
CA SER A 450 -45.31 -3.25 -5.04
C SER A 450 -46.47 -2.99 -6.00
N GLU A 451 -47.55 -2.38 -5.51
CA GLU A 451 -48.70 -2.00 -6.34
C GLU A 451 -48.37 -0.81 -7.25
N VAL A 452 -48.66 -0.94 -8.55
CA VAL A 452 -48.23 -0.07 -9.66
C VAL A 452 -48.53 1.43 -9.44
N ASP A 453 -49.67 1.78 -8.84
CA ASP A 453 -50.11 3.17 -8.67
C ASP A 453 -49.33 3.93 -7.58
N SER A 454 -48.77 3.22 -6.61
CA SER A 454 -48.07 3.80 -5.45
C SER A 454 -46.56 3.96 -5.63
N ILE A 455 -46.02 3.48 -6.77
CA ILE A 455 -44.59 3.38 -6.98
C ILE A 455 -43.99 4.74 -7.32
N THR A 456 -42.95 5.10 -6.58
CA THR A 456 -42.07 6.25 -6.86
C THR A 456 -40.62 5.77 -6.97
N PRO A 457 -39.74 6.48 -7.69
CA PRO A 457 -38.31 6.17 -7.71
C PRO A 457 -37.72 6.04 -6.30
N GLN A 458 -38.09 6.94 -5.38
CA GLN A 458 -37.59 6.95 -4.01
C GLN A 458 -38.01 5.72 -3.18
N SER A 459 -39.23 5.21 -3.36
CA SER A 459 -39.70 4.01 -2.65
C SER A 459 -39.02 2.72 -3.13
N LEU A 460 -38.62 2.69 -4.41
CA LEU A 460 -37.92 1.54 -5.00
C LEU A 460 -36.45 1.47 -4.59
N THR A 461 -35.78 2.62 -4.49
CA THR A 461 -34.35 2.70 -4.22
C THR A 461 -34.00 2.43 -2.76
N ASN A 462 -33.12 1.46 -2.51
CA ASN A 462 -32.50 1.24 -1.19
C ASN A 462 -31.00 1.45 -1.27
N ILE A 463 -30.51 2.53 -0.65
CA ILE A 463 -29.10 2.94 -0.72
C ILE A 463 -28.16 2.21 0.25
N ARG A 464 -28.69 1.39 1.17
CA ARG A 464 -27.87 0.70 2.18
C ARG A 464 -26.75 -0.17 1.57
N PRO A 465 -26.99 -0.98 0.51
CA PRO A 465 -25.94 -1.77 -0.10
C PRO A 465 -24.82 -0.92 -0.72
N LEU A 466 -25.18 0.25 -1.28
CA LEU A 466 -24.24 1.18 -1.89
C LEU A 466 -23.33 1.84 -0.84
N THR A 467 -23.94 2.45 0.18
CA THR A 467 -23.23 3.09 1.29
C THR A 467 -22.35 2.10 2.06
N ALA A 468 -22.82 0.85 2.24
CA ALA A 468 -22.04 -0.21 2.90
C ALA A 468 -20.79 -0.59 2.10
N ALA A 469 -20.90 -0.79 0.78
CA ALA A 469 -19.76 -1.16 -0.07
C ALA A 469 -18.68 -0.06 -0.08
N ILE A 470 -19.08 1.20 -0.17
CA ILE A 470 -18.15 2.34 -0.13
C ILE A 470 -17.48 2.43 1.25
N LYS A 471 -18.25 2.32 2.33
CA LYS A 471 -17.72 2.37 3.70
C LYS A 471 -16.73 1.25 3.97
N GLU A 472 -17.04 0.03 3.52
CA GLU A 472 -16.16 -1.14 3.62
C GLU A 472 -14.83 -0.91 2.89
N PHE A 473 -14.87 -0.37 1.68
CA PHE A 473 -13.69 -0.06 0.90
C PHE A 473 -12.78 0.97 1.60
N PHE A 474 -13.32 2.11 2.04
CA PHE A 474 -12.49 3.14 2.68
C PHE A 474 -11.98 2.73 4.08
N SER A 475 -12.74 1.91 4.83
CA SER A 475 -12.40 1.56 6.21
C SER A 475 -11.48 0.35 6.32
N SER A 476 -11.72 -0.68 5.49
CA SER A 476 -11.14 -2.02 5.67
C SER A 476 -10.30 -2.52 4.50
N SER A 477 -10.32 -1.85 3.35
CA SER A 477 -9.52 -2.29 2.19
C SER A 477 -8.01 -2.18 2.46
N GLN A 478 -7.26 -3.18 2.01
CA GLN A 478 -5.79 -3.17 2.02
C GLN A 478 -5.19 -2.00 1.21
N LEU A 479 -5.92 -1.52 0.20
CA LEU A 479 -5.51 -0.38 -0.64
C LEU A 479 -5.81 0.97 0.01
N SER A 480 -6.75 1.03 0.97
CA SER A 480 -7.07 2.24 1.75
C SER A 480 -6.18 2.28 2.99
N GLN A 481 -4.97 2.81 2.82
CA GLN A 481 -3.95 2.82 3.86
C GLN A 481 -4.05 4.09 4.70
N PHE A 482 -3.72 3.98 5.99
CA PHE A 482 -3.41 5.16 6.79
C PHE A 482 -2.24 5.88 6.13
N MET A 483 -2.37 7.19 6.01
CA MET A 483 -1.34 7.99 5.37
C MET A 483 -0.09 8.01 6.25
N ASP A 484 1.05 7.65 5.66
CA ASP A 484 2.37 7.80 6.27
C ASP A 484 2.74 9.29 6.30
N GLN A 485 2.57 9.93 7.46
CA GLN A 485 2.71 11.37 7.67
C GLN A 485 3.83 11.71 8.66
N ILE A 486 4.93 10.97 8.62
CA ILE A 486 6.11 11.32 9.42
C ILE A 486 6.67 12.65 8.92
N ASN A 487 6.86 12.79 7.61
CA ASN A 487 7.38 13.99 6.94
C ASN A 487 6.81 14.13 5.50
N PRO A 488 6.97 15.29 4.84
CA PRO A 488 6.40 15.55 3.52
C PRO A 488 6.85 14.59 2.41
N LEU A 489 8.06 14.03 2.51
CA LEU A 489 8.57 13.07 1.53
C LEU A 489 7.88 11.71 1.68
N ALA A 490 7.63 11.27 2.91
CA ALA A 490 6.86 10.06 3.19
C ALA A 490 5.44 10.16 2.61
N GLU A 491 4.80 11.32 2.78
CA GLU A 491 3.47 11.60 2.24
C GLU A 491 3.44 11.49 0.71
N LEU A 492 4.40 12.14 0.04
CA LEU A 492 4.48 12.18 -1.40
C LEU A 492 4.76 10.80 -1.99
N THR A 493 5.70 10.05 -1.41
CA THR A 493 5.98 8.67 -1.82
C THR A 493 4.74 7.79 -1.65
N ASN A 494 4.01 7.90 -0.54
CA ASN A 494 2.83 7.06 -0.30
C ASN A 494 1.72 7.31 -1.34
N LYS A 495 1.53 8.57 -1.76
CA LYS A 495 0.58 8.95 -2.83
C LYS A 495 0.96 8.42 -4.22
N ARG A 496 2.27 8.19 -4.47
CA ARG A 496 2.83 7.68 -5.74
C ARG A 496 3.19 6.19 -5.71
N ARG A 497 2.81 5.48 -4.65
CA ARG A 497 3.08 4.06 -4.47
C ARG A 497 2.22 3.21 -5.40
N LEU A 498 2.82 2.14 -5.92
CA LEU A 498 2.16 1.08 -6.67
C LEU A 498 2.21 -0.20 -5.85
N SER A 499 1.06 -0.84 -5.65
CA SER A 499 0.95 -2.13 -4.95
C SER A 499 0.51 -3.22 -5.92
N ALA A 500 1.29 -4.29 -6.04
CA ALA A 500 0.85 -5.52 -6.72
C ALA A 500 -0.10 -6.38 -5.85
N LEU A 501 -0.20 -6.04 -4.56
CA LEU A 501 -1.06 -6.71 -3.58
C LEU A 501 -2.48 -6.14 -3.57
N GLY A 502 -3.44 -6.93 -3.11
CA GLY A 502 -4.83 -6.52 -2.91
C GLY A 502 -5.84 -7.33 -3.74
N PRO A 503 -7.15 -7.04 -3.64
CA PRO A 503 -8.18 -7.74 -4.38
C PRO A 503 -7.94 -7.67 -5.91
N GLY A 504 -7.93 -8.82 -6.58
CA GLY A 504 -7.63 -8.92 -8.02
C GLY A 504 -6.14 -8.80 -8.38
N GLY A 505 -5.26 -8.57 -7.40
CA GLY A 505 -3.81 -8.64 -7.54
C GLY A 505 -3.25 -9.97 -7.02
N LEU A 506 -1.99 -9.95 -6.59
CA LEU A 506 -1.31 -11.11 -6.04
C LEU A 506 -1.45 -11.17 -4.51
N SER A 507 -1.44 -12.38 -3.95
CA SER A 507 -1.18 -12.56 -2.52
C SER A 507 0.32 -12.67 -2.28
N ARG A 508 0.76 -12.29 -1.08
CA ARG A 508 2.19 -12.29 -0.72
C ARG A 508 2.83 -13.67 -0.88
N ASP A 509 2.10 -14.72 -0.51
CA ASP A 509 2.61 -16.10 -0.49
C ASP A 509 2.55 -16.77 -1.87
N ARG A 510 1.74 -16.25 -2.80
CA ARG A 510 1.68 -16.73 -4.19
C ARG A 510 2.63 -15.99 -5.13
N ALA A 511 3.20 -14.87 -4.68
CA ALA A 511 4.11 -14.08 -5.50
C ALA A 511 5.50 -14.74 -5.55
N GLY A 512 5.87 -15.25 -6.73
CA GLY A 512 7.17 -15.85 -7.00
C GLY A 512 8.31 -14.82 -7.05
N TYR A 513 9.51 -15.32 -7.37
CA TYR A 513 10.72 -14.50 -7.50
C TYR A 513 10.66 -13.53 -8.69
N GLU A 514 10.27 -14.02 -9.87
CA GLU A 514 10.25 -13.25 -11.14
C GLU A 514 9.46 -11.93 -11.03
N VAL A 515 8.28 -12.00 -10.39
CA VAL A 515 7.42 -10.82 -10.19
C VAL A 515 8.06 -9.75 -9.30
N ARG A 516 9.02 -10.13 -8.45
CA ARG A 516 9.71 -9.21 -7.53
C ARG A 516 10.95 -8.58 -8.17
N ASP A 517 11.42 -9.13 -9.28
CA ASP A 517 12.63 -8.68 -9.95
C ASP A 517 12.38 -7.41 -10.77
N VAL A 518 13.47 -6.76 -11.18
CA VAL A 518 13.43 -5.55 -12.00
C VAL A 518 13.42 -5.95 -13.47
N HIS A 519 12.30 -5.69 -14.15
CA HIS A 519 12.16 -5.91 -15.58
C HIS A 519 12.67 -4.69 -16.39
N ALA A 520 13.23 -4.89 -17.59
CA ALA A 520 13.79 -3.81 -18.43
C ALA A 520 12.78 -2.69 -18.76
N SER A 521 11.51 -3.06 -18.97
CA SER A 521 10.41 -2.10 -19.22
C SER A 521 10.11 -1.15 -18.05
N HIS A 522 10.63 -1.42 -16.84
CA HIS A 522 10.52 -0.52 -15.69
C HIS A 522 11.25 0.80 -15.91
N TYR A 523 12.21 0.86 -16.83
CA TYR A 523 13.00 2.05 -17.12
C TYR A 523 12.11 3.28 -17.37
N GLY A 524 12.33 4.35 -16.61
CA GLY A 524 11.57 5.59 -16.73
C GLY A 524 10.12 5.53 -16.24
N ARG A 525 9.64 4.38 -15.75
CA ARG A 525 8.24 4.12 -15.35
C ARG A 525 8.13 3.80 -13.86
N ILE A 526 8.88 2.79 -13.41
CA ILE A 526 8.94 2.35 -12.00
C ILE A 526 10.38 2.49 -11.52
N CYS A 527 10.56 3.05 -10.34
CA CYS A 527 11.89 3.19 -9.75
C CYS A 527 12.47 1.80 -9.40
N PRO A 528 13.69 1.45 -9.88
CA PRO A 528 14.31 0.17 -9.58
C PRO A 528 14.96 0.12 -8.18
N ILE A 529 15.12 1.28 -7.52
CA ILE A 529 15.81 1.39 -6.23
C ILE A 529 14.83 1.40 -5.05
N GLU A 530 13.72 2.14 -5.16
CA GLU A 530 12.82 2.36 -4.03
C GLU A 530 11.80 1.23 -3.86
N THR A 531 12.13 0.27 -3.00
CA THR A 531 11.24 -0.80 -2.54
C THR A 531 11.48 -1.09 -1.04
N PRO A 532 10.49 -1.58 -0.28
CA PRO A 532 10.72 -2.09 1.07
C PRO A 532 11.70 -3.27 1.07
N GLU A 533 12.57 -3.35 2.09
CA GLU A 533 13.58 -4.43 2.28
C GLU A 533 12.97 -5.73 2.84
N GLY A 534 11.75 -5.65 3.35
CA GLY A 534 11.09 -6.77 4.04
C GLY A 534 10.42 -7.77 3.08
N PRO A 535 9.43 -8.54 3.55
CA PRO A 535 8.78 -9.59 2.75
C PRO A 535 7.98 -9.06 1.55
N ASN A 536 7.80 -7.74 1.46
CA ASN A 536 7.10 -7.07 0.37
C ASN A 536 8.05 -6.50 -0.71
N ILE A 537 9.34 -6.87 -0.68
CA ILE A 537 10.32 -6.46 -1.70
C ILE A 537 9.82 -6.79 -3.11
N GLY A 538 9.88 -5.82 -4.03
CA GLY A 538 9.43 -5.91 -5.42
C GLY A 538 7.91 -5.87 -5.61
N LEU A 539 7.10 -6.12 -4.57
CA LEU A 539 5.63 -6.09 -4.65
C LEU A 539 5.04 -4.71 -4.39
N ILE A 540 5.80 -3.87 -3.68
CA ILE A 540 5.47 -2.46 -3.44
C ILE A 540 6.58 -1.64 -4.09
N THR A 541 6.22 -0.93 -5.14
CA THR A 541 7.15 -0.11 -5.92
C THR A 541 6.65 1.33 -5.96
N THR A 542 7.48 2.25 -6.45
CA THR A 542 7.14 3.68 -6.56
C THR A 542 7.32 4.14 -8.00
N LEU A 543 6.44 5.03 -8.46
CA LEU A 543 6.58 5.63 -9.79
C LEU A 543 7.87 6.45 -9.93
N ALA A 544 8.45 6.39 -11.12
CA ALA A 544 9.56 7.25 -11.49
C ALA A 544 9.13 8.73 -11.59
N SER A 545 10.11 9.64 -11.66
CA SER A 545 9.85 11.09 -11.54
C SER A 545 8.98 11.68 -12.65
N TYR A 546 9.20 11.29 -13.90
CA TYR A 546 8.45 11.80 -15.08
C TYR A 546 7.32 10.88 -15.55
N ALA A 547 7.12 9.74 -14.89
CA ALA A 547 6.15 8.75 -15.30
C ALA A 547 4.71 9.29 -15.19
N LYS A 548 3.92 9.04 -16.23
CA LYS A 548 2.48 9.35 -16.31
C LYS A 548 1.67 8.08 -16.55
N ILE A 549 0.37 8.15 -16.30
CA ILE A 549 -0.57 7.07 -16.59
C ILE A 549 -1.54 7.56 -17.64
N ASN A 550 -1.73 6.77 -18.69
CA ASN A 550 -2.68 7.06 -19.75
C ASN A 550 -4.10 6.58 -19.42
N GLU A 551 -5.05 6.86 -20.31
CA GLU A 551 -6.47 6.53 -20.12
C GLU A 551 -6.74 5.02 -19.98
N TYR A 552 -5.87 4.17 -20.52
CA TYR A 552 -5.99 2.71 -20.43
C TYR A 552 -5.34 2.13 -19.16
N GLY A 553 -4.62 2.95 -18.39
CA GLY A 553 -3.90 2.54 -17.18
C GLY A 553 -2.47 2.06 -17.41
N PHE A 554 -1.89 2.24 -18.61
CA PHE A 554 -0.48 1.94 -18.86
C PHE A 554 0.42 3.11 -18.44
N ILE A 555 1.62 2.79 -17.97
CA ILE A 555 2.59 3.78 -17.55
C ILE A 555 3.40 4.24 -18.77
N GLU A 556 3.42 5.55 -18.98
CA GLU A 556 4.15 6.21 -20.06
C GLU A 556 5.32 7.00 -19.50
N THR A 557 6.36 7.11 -20.32
CA THR A 557 7.55 7.90 -20.01
C THR A 557 7.90 8.79 -21.19
N PRO A 558 8.37 10.03 -20.97
CA PRO A 558 8.58 10.97 -22.05
C PRO A 558 9.96 10.83 -22.69
N TYR A 559 10.04 11.01 -24.01
CA TYR A 559 11.27 10.96 -24.80
C TYR A 559 11.31 12.13 -25.79
N ARG A 560 12.51 12.61 -26.15
CA ARG A 560 12.72 13.61 -27.20
C ARG A 560 12.94 12.92 -28.53
N LYS A 561 12.26 13.39 -29.58
CA LYS A 561 12.41 12.83 -30.92
C LYS A 561 13.71 13.30 -31.57
N VAL A 562 14.37 12.40 -32.30
CA VAL A 562 15.55 12.71 -33.12
C VAL A 562 15.14 12.69 -34.59
N ASN A 563 15.35 13.80 -35.29
CA ASN A 563 15.08 13.93 -36.72
C ASN A 563 16.41 14.18 -37.46
N ASN A 564 16.83 13.26 -38.34
CA ASN A 564 18.07 13.37 -39.11
C ASN A 564 19.32 13.70 -38.25
N CYS A 565 19.52 12.95 -37.16
CA CYS A 565 20.60 13.13 -36.17
C CYS A 565 20.54 14.43 -35.34
N ILE A 566 19.48 15.22 -35.48
CA ILE A 566 19.23 16.44 -34.69
C ILE A 566 18.14 16.14 -33.66
N ILE A 567 18.43 16.44 -32.39
CA ILE A 567 17.47 16.32 -31.30
C ILE A 567 16.50 17.50 -31.37
N ASP A 568 15.20 17.21 -31.49
CA ASP A 568 14.16 18.23 -31.40
C ASP A 568 13.77 18.46 -29.95
N GLU A 569 14.16 19.61 -29.38
CA GLU A 569 13.83 19.93 -27.97
C GLU A 569 12.34 20.23 -27.73
N ASN A 570 11.56 20.47 -28.80
CA ASN A 570 10.14 20.82 -28.70
C ASN A 570 9.21 19.61 -28.95
N ASP A 571 9.65 18.58 -29.68
CA ASP A 571 8.87 17.34 -29.92
C ASP A 571 9.17 16.30 -28.83
N VAL A 572 8.46 16.43 -27.69
CA VAL A 572 8.47 15.46 -26.61
C VAL A 572 7.26 14.54 -26.70
N ARG A 573 7.49 13.22 -26.77
CA ARG A 573 6.43 12.21 -26.85
C ARG A 573 6.46 11.28 -25.64
N TYR A 574 5.29 11.05 -25.06
CA TYR A 574 5.10 10.03 -24.03
C TYR A 574 4.88 8.68 -24.71
N LEU A 575 5.74 7.70 -24.41
CA LEU A 575 5.67 6.36 -25.00
C LEU A 575 5.33 5.32 -23.94
N THR A 576 4.42 4.42 -24.29
CA THR A 576 4.12 3.21 -23.51
C THR A 576 5.25 2.18 -23.63
N ALA A 577 5.28 1.19 -22.73
CA ALA A 577 6.28 0.13 -22.77
C ALA A 577 6.22 -0.72 -24.06
N ASP A 578 5.03 -0.87 -24.66
CA ASP A 578 4.87 -1.62 -25.90
C ASP A 578 5.32 -0.83 -27.13
N GLU A 579 5.15 0.49 -27.15
CA GLU A 579 5.62 1.35 -28.25
C GLU A 579 7.13 1.53 -28.24
N GLU A 580 7.74 1.59 -27.05
CA GLU A 580 9.20 1.68 -26.87
C GLU A 580 9.96 0.54 -27.58
N LYS A 581 9.35 -0.65 -27.72
CA LYS A 581 9.99 -1.79 -28.41
C LYS A 581 10.34 -1.53 -29.87
N ASN A 582 9.59 -0.66 -30.53
CA ASN A 582 9.74 -0.40 -31.96
C ASN A 582 10.86 0.58 -32.30
N TYR A 583 11.46 1.21 -31.28
CA TYR A 583 12.41 2.30 -31.47
C TYR A 583 13.77 2.00 -30.85
N ILE A 584 14.80 2.69 -31.34
CA ILE A 584 16.14 2.67 -30.75
C ILE A 584 16.31 3.97 -29.94
N ILE A 585 16.45 3.83 -28.62
CA ILE A 585 16.45 4.98 -27.68
C ILE A 585 17.84 5.19 -27.09
N ALA A 586 18.42 6.37 -27.33
CA ALA A 586 19.71 6.77 -26.77
C ALA A 586 19.59 7.34 -25.35
N GLN A 587 20.69 7.25 -24.60
CA GLN A 587 20.80 7.84 -23.26
C GLN A 587 20.80 9.38 -23.29
N SER A 588 20.45 10.02 -22.18
CA SER A 588 20.45 11.49 -22.08
C SER A 588 21.84 12.16 -22.06
N ASN A 589 22.91 11.40 -21.82
CA ASN A 589 24.30 11.89 -21.66
C ASN A 589 25.09 12.04 -22.98
N VAL A 590 24.41 11.93 -24.12
CA VAL A 590 25.02 12.03 -25.46
C VAL A 590 25.56 13.44 -25.70
N LYS A 591 26.75 13.54 -26.29
CA LYS A 591 27.37 14.83 -26.62
C LYS A 591 26.69 15.44 -27.84
N THR A 592 26.21 16.67 -27.68
CA THR A 592 25.51 17.43 -28.72
C THR A 592 26.26 18.72 -29.05
N ASP A 593 26.05 19.23 -30.28
CA ASP A 593 26.45 20.60 -30.64
C ASP A 593 25.41 21.65 -30.19
N GLU A 594 25.68 22.94 -30.44
CA GLU A 594 24.76 24.04 -30.10
C GLU A 594 23.42 23.98 -30.86
N ASN A 595 23.34 23.21 -31.95
CA ASN A 595 22.13 23.01 -32.75
C ASN A 595 21.39 21.70 -32.41
N GLY A 596 21.85 20.94 -31.41
CA GLY A 596 21.26 19.67 -31.00
C GLY A 596 21.68 18.45 -31.84
N THR A 597 22.70 18.58 -32.70
CA THR A 597 23.24 17.47 -33.51
C THR A 597 24.10 16.55 -32.65
N ILE A 598 23.90 15.24 -32.79
CA ILE A 598 24.70 14.22 -32.10
C ILE A 598 26.13 14.18 -32.67
N LEU A 599 27.13 14.38 -31.79
CA LEU A 599 28.54 14.46 -32.17
C LEU A 599 29.21 13.09 -32.32
N ASP A 600 28.85 12.14 -31.46
CA ASP A 600 29.47 10.80 -31.45
C ASP A 600 28.92 9.95 -32.62
N GLU A 601 29.79 9.23 -33.35
CA GLU A 601 29.38 8.38 -34.48
C GLU A 601 28.58 7.15 -34.04
N GLN A 602 28.96 6.57 -32.90
CA GLN A 602 28.27 5.47 -32.25
C GLN A 602 27.88 5.87 -30.84
N VAL A 603 26.64 5.57 -30.48
CA VAL A 603 26.02 5.97 -29.22
C VAL A 603 25.45 4.74 -28.54
N ILE A 604 25.53 4.72 -27.21
CA ILE A 604 24.88 3.71 -26.39
C ILE A 604 23.36 3.92 -26.47
N ALA A 605 22.66 2.94 -27.01
CA ALA A 605 21.23 2.94 -27.15
C ALA A 605 20.61 1.65 -26.61
N ARG A 606 19.31 1.71 -26.35
CA ARG A 606 18.50 0.59 -25.87
C ARG A 606 17.55 0.15 -26.97
N HIS A 607 17.51 -1.15 -27.23
CA HIS A 607 16.54 -1.75 -28.14
C HIS A 607 16.13 -3.12 -27.62
N LEU A 608 14.82 -3.39 -27.55
CA LEU A 608 14.24 -4.64 -27.04
C LEU A 608 14.78 -5.10 -25.66
N GLY A 609 15.16 -4.15 -24.81
CA GLY A 609 15.69 -4.41 -23.46
C GLY A 609 17.20 -4.69 -23.41
N GLU A 610 17.89 -4.77 -24.54
CA GLU A 610 19.35 -4.91 -24.60
C GLU A 610 20.02 -3.55 -24.85
N ASN A 611 21.23 -3.39 -24.31
CA ASN A 611 22.07 -2.21 -24.56
C ASN A 611 22.95 -2.50 -25.78
N ILE A 612 22.79 -1.70 -26.84
CA ILE A 612 23.51 -1.82 -28.11
C ILE A 612 24.31 -0.55 -28.42
N MET A 613 25.35 -0.69 -29.24
CA MET A 613 26.04 0.46 -29.84
C MET A 613 25.39 0.75 -31.19
N ALA A 614 24.50 1.73 -31.24
CA ALA A 614 23.80 2.14 -32.45
C ALA A 614 24.56 3.28 -33.15
N LYS A 615 24.43 3.37 -34.47
CA LYS A 615 24.92 4.55 -35.21
C LYS A 615 23.99 5.73 -34.96
N ARG A 616 24.51 6.96 -35.01
CA ARG A 616 23.69 8.16 -34.79
C ARG A 616 22.54 8.34 -35.80
N GLU A 617 22.63 7.73 -36.98
CA GLU A 617 21.57 7.77 -37.99
C GLU A 617 20.40 6.82 -37.68
N GLU A 618 20.62 5.83 -36.81
CA GLU A 618 19.63 4.80 -36.42
C GLU A 618 18.87 5.18 -35.14
N ILE A 619 19.20 6.30 -34.50
CA ILE A 619 18.59 6.74 -33.24
C ILE A 619 17.28 7.46 -33.54
N ASP A 620 16.18 6.96 -32.97
CA ASP A 620 14.85 7.55 -33.12
C ASP A 620 14.51 8.53 -32.00
N PHE A 621 14.91 8.19 -30.76
CA PHE A 621 14.55 8.94 -29.56
C PHE A 621 15.74 9.03 -28.59
N ILE A 622 15.68 10.02 -27.69
CA ILE A 622 16.64 10.21 -26.61
C ILE A 622 15.91 10.51 -25.29
N ASP A 623 16.46 10.01 -24.18
CA ASP A 623 15.94 10.30 -22.83
C ASP A 623 15.93 11.82 -22.56
N ILE A 624 15.03 12.27 -21.67
CA ILE A 624 14.91 13.70 -21.32
C ILE A 624 15.95 14.11 -20.28
N SER A 625 16.05 13.31 -19.22
CA SER A 625 16.90 13.61 -18.07
C SER A 625 17.39 12.33 -17.43
N PRO A 626 18.62 12.27 -16.91
CA PRO A 626 19.10 11.12 -16.15
C PRO A 626 18.25 10.80 -14.91
N LYS A 627 17.57 11.81 -14.33
CA LYS A 627 16.65 11.63 -13.19
C LYS A 627 15.36 10.88 -13.56
N GLN A 628 15.09 10.67 -14.84
CA GLN A 628 13.87 10.00 -15.33
C GLN A 628 13.73 8.57 -14.80
N ILE A 629 14.84 7.90 -14.49
CA ILE A 629 14.89 6.49 -14.10
C ILE A 629 14.45 6.28 -12.64
N VAL A 630 14.67 7.28 -11.79
CA VAL A 630 14.54 7.16 -10.33
C VAL A 630 13.29 7.85 -9.80
N SER A 631 12.84 7.44 -8.61
CA SER A 631 11.74 8.09 -7.89
C SER A 631 12.15 9.45 -7.31
N VAL A 632 11.19 10.18 -6.79
CA VAL A 632 11.40 11.49 -6.15
C VAL A 632 12.30 11.36 -4.92
N ALA A 633 12.07 10.36 -4.06
CA ALA A 633 12.86 10.15 -2.84
C ALA A 633 14.31 9.74 -3.15
N THR A 634 14.50 8.84 -4.12
CA THR A 634 15.84 8.46 -4.59
C THR A 634 16.55 9.63 -5.27
N SER A 635 15.83 10.49 -5.99
CA SER A 635 16.38 11.70 -6.62
C SER A 635 16.84 12.77 -5.62
N CYS A 636 16.49 12.67 -4.34
CA CYS A 636 16.96 13.58 -3.29
C CYS A 636 18.34 13.19 -2.71
N ILE A 637 18.92 12.07 -3.19
CA ILE A 637 20.27 11.61 -2.81
C ILE A 637 21.29 12.22 -3.77
N PRO A 638 22.22 13.08 -3.30
CA PRO A 638 23.32 13.56 -4.14
C PRO A 638 24.32 12.44 -4.41
N PHE A 639 25.09 12.51 -5.49
CA PHE A 639 26.13 11.51 -5.82
C PHE A 639 25.63 10.05 -5.87
N LEU A 640 24.36 9.84 -6.20
CA LEU A 640 23.72 8.52 -6.26
C LEU A 640 24.49 7.53 -7.15
N GLU A 641 25.11 8.02 -8.22
CA GLU A 641 25.93 7.22 -9.13
C GLU A 641 27.19 6.61 -8.50
N ASN A 642 27.56 7.03 -7.29
CA ASN A 642 28.73 6.54 -6.53
C ASN A 642 28.35 5.63 -5.36
N ASP A 643 27.06 5.29 -5.24
CA ASP A 643 26.55 4.40 -4.22
C ASP A 643 26.08 3.07 -4.80
N ASP A 644 26.34 1.99 -4.07
CA ASP A 644 25.72 0.69 -4.35
C ASP A 644 24.18 0.76 -4.22
N ALA A 645 23.47 0.05 -5.10
CA ALA A 645 22.01 0.05 -5.15
C ALA A 645 21.36 -0.35 -3.82
N THR A 646 21.96 -1.29 -3.07
CA THR A 646 21.42 -1.71 -1.76
C THR A 646 21.49 -0.59 -0.72
N ARG A 647 22.53 0.25 -0.78
CA ARG A 647 22.70 1.40 0.11
C ARG A 647 21.82 2.57 -0.31
N ALA A 648 21.71 2.82 -1.61
CA ALA A 648 20.78 3.80 -2.15
C ALA A 648 19.32 3.50 -1.77
N LEU A 649 18.92 2.22 -1.84
CA LEU A 649 17.59 1.74 -1.40
C LEU A 649 17.35 2.05 0.08
N MET A 650 18.32 1.71 0.94
CA MET A 650 18.27 2.04 2.36
C MET A 650 18.17 3.55 2.60
N GLY A 651 18.97 4.34 1.89
CA GLY A 651 18.98 5.80 1.96
C GLY A 651 17.63 6.43 1.59
N ALA A 652 17.03 6.00 0.47
CA ALA A 652 15.71 6.45 0.04
C ALA A 652 14.63 6.08 1.08
N ASN A 653 14.66 4.85 1.60
CA ASN A 653 13.71 4.38 2.60
C ASN A 653 13.83 5.15 3.94
N MET A 654 15.04 5.45 4.39
CA MET A 654 15.30 6.14 5.66
C MET A 654 14.93 7.62 5.64
N GLN A 655 15.05 8.30 4.48
CA GLN A 655 14.60 9.69 4.36
C GLN A 655 13.10 9.86 4.68
N ARG A 656 12.27 8.85 4.37
CA ARG A 656 10.83 8.86 4.74
C ARG A 656 10.59 8.66 6.24
N GLN A 657 11.56 8.11 6.96
CA GLN A 657 11.50 7.90 8.42
C GLN A 657 12.06 9.09 9.20
N ALA A 658 12.50 10.15 8.52
CA ALA A 658 13.06 11.35 9.14
C ALA A 658 12.02 12.08 9.97
N VAL A 659 12.31 12.34 11.24
CA VAL A 659 11.40 13.08 12.12
C VAL A 659 11.54 14.59 11.89
N PRO A 660 10.43 15.34 11.77
CA PRO A 660 10.47 16.79 11.70
C PRO A 660 11.12 17.39 12.94
N LEU A 661 12.17 18.19 12.71
CA LEU A 661 12.88 18.90 13.77
C LEU A 661 12.19 20.23 14.10
N LEU A 662 12.46 20.77 15.29
CA LEU A 662 11.94 22.06 15.72
C LEU A 662 12.34 23.20 14.77
N ASN A 663 13.62 23.20 14.37
CA ASN A 663 14.25 24.11 13.43
C ASN A 663 15.03 23.28 12.39
N PRO A 664 14.39 22.84 11.31
CA PRO A 664 15.08 22.14 10.23
C PRO A 664 15.97 23.12 9.44
N HIS A 665 17.08 22.62 8.90
CA HIS A 665 17.93 23.40 7.98
C HIS A 665 18.04 22.73 6.61
N THR A 666 18.00 23.53 5.57
CA THR A 666 18.16 23.10 4.18
C THR A 666 19.58 22.56 3.94
N PRO A 667 19.75 21.44 3.22
CA PRO A 667 21.06 20.87 2.97
C PRO A 667 21.92 21.78 2.09
N PHE A 668 23.18 21.99 2.47
CA PHE A 668 24.15 22.72 1.63
C PHE A 668 24.35 22.03 0.27
N VAL A 669 24.44 20.70 0.28
CA VAL A 669 24.52 19.85 -0.91
C VAL A 669 23.15 19.23 -1.17
N GLY A 670 22.41 19.76 -2.13
CA GLY A 670 21.12 19.22 -2.57
C GLY A 670 21.17 18.69 -4.00
N THR A 671 20.03 18.27 -4.54
CA THR A 671 19.91 17.78 -5.93
C THR A 671 19.04 18.68 -6.81
N GLY A 672 18.32 19.63 -6.21
CA GLY A 672 17.33 20.50 -6.85
C GLY A 672 15.93 19.88 -6.91
N MET A 673 15.73 18.67 -6.39
CA MET A 673 14.41 18.02 -6.27
C MET A 673 13.64 18.50 -5.03
N GLU A 674 14.35 19.02 -4.02
CA GLU A 674 13.83 19.37 -2.71
C GLU A 674 12.70 20.41 -2.77
N HIS A 675 12.82 21.40 -3.65
CA HIS A 675 11.79 22.42 -3.86
C HIS A 675 10.49 21.82 -4.41
N GLN A 676 10.61 21.00 -5.47
CA GLN A 676 9.46 20.37 -6.11
C GLN A 676 8.77 19.38 -5.16
N ALA A 677 9.56 18.56 -4.44
CA ALA A 677 9.04 17.63 -3.45
C ALA A 677 8.29 18.36 -2.31
N ALA A 678 8.82 19.47 -1.81
CA ALA A 678 8.16 20.28 -0.78
C ALA A 678 6.84 20.88 -1.28
N ARG A 679 6.86 21.51 -2.47
CA ARG A 679 5.68 22.14 -3.09
C ARG A 679 4.55 21.15 -3.34
N ASP A 680 4.86 20.01 -3.96
CA ASP A 680 3.85 19.05 -4.41
C ASP A 680 3.39 18.09 -3.28
N SER A 681 4.12 18.00 -2.17
CA SER A 681 3.72 17.15 -1.03
C SER A 681 2.32 17.47 -0.49
N GLY A 682 1.89 18.74 -0.58
CA GLY A 682 0.68 19.27 0.03
C GLY A 682 0.84 19.72 1.50
N ALA A 683 2.04 19.56 2.08
CA ALA A 683 2.33 20.01 3.45
C ALA A 683 2.68 21.51 3.52
N ALA A 684 3.25 22.04 2.44
CA ALA A 684 3.49 23.48 2.25
C ALA A 684 2.20 24.20 1.84
N VAL A 685 2.07 25.47 2.21
CA VAL A 685 0.96 26.32 1.71
C VAL A 685 1.42 27.02 0.45
N VAL A 686 0.67 26.86 -0.64
CA VAL A 686 0.97 27.39 -1.97
C VAL A 686 -0.06 28.45 -2.35
N ALA A 687 0.40 29.54 -2.97
CA ALA A 687 -0.47 30.61 -3.48
C ALA A 687 -1.34 30.09 -4.65
N ARG A 688 -2.65 30.32 -4.56
CA ARG A 688 -3.63 29.91 -5.58
C ARG A 688 -3.68 30.87 -6.76
N GLU A 689 -3.43 32.16 -6.54
CA GLU A 689 -3.46 33.21 -7.55
C GLU A 689 -2.26 34.15 -7.38
N ASP A 690 -1.95 34.88 -8.44
CA ASP A 690 -0.98 35.97 -8.41
C ASP A 690 -1.53 37.13 -7.54
N GLY A 691 -0.65 37.80 -6.81
CA GLY A 691 -1.10 38.94 -5.99
C GLY A 691 -0.03 39.50 -5.07
N VAL A 692 -0.45 40.45 -4.22
CA VAL A 692 0.41 41.10 -3.22
C VAL A 692 -0.03 40.71 -1.82
N VAL A 693 0.94 40.33 -0.98
CA VAL A 693 0.69 39.96 0.42
C VAL A 693 0.32 41.21 1.21
N LYS A 694 -0.93 41.28 1.69
CA LYS A 694 -1.46 42.41 2.47
C LYS A 694 -1.26 42.27 3.97
N TYR A 695 -1.31 41.03 4.45
CA TYR A 695 -1.21 40.73 5.88
C TYR A 695 -0.62 39.35 6.12
N VAL A 696 0.28 39.24 7.09
CA VAL A 696 0.90 37.99 7.53
C VAL A 696 0.97 37.96 9.06
N ASP A 697 0.49 36.87 9.64
CA ASP A 697 0.81 36.49 11.02
C ASP A 697 1.13 34.99 11.11
N ALA A 698 1.36 34.48 12.32
CA ALA A 698 1.72 33.08 12.52
C ALA A 698 0.58 32.07 12.25
N LYS A 699 -0.67 32.53 12.03
CA LYS A 699 -1.87 31.70 11.86
C LYS A 699 -2.58 31.91 10.52
N LYS A 700 -2.39 33.05 9.85
CA LYS A 700 -3.04 33.36 8.58
C LYS A 700 -2.20 34.27 7.69
N ILE A 701 -2.41 34.12 6.39
CA ILE A 701 -1.85 34.97 5.33
C ILE A 701 -3.01 35.49 4.49
N ILE A 702 -2.99 36.77 4.13
CA ILE A 702 -4.00 37.39 3.25
C ILE A 702 -3.28 37.97 2.05
N ILE A 703 -3.71 37.55 0.86
CA ILE A 703 -3.16 37.96 -0.43
C ILE A 703 -4.26 38.66 -1.20
N GLU A 704 -3.98 39.85 -1.71
CA GLU A 704 -4.88 40.62 -2.55
C GLU A 704 -4.44 40.41 -4.00
N ASP A 705 -5.34 39.90 -4.84
CA ASP A 705 -5.07 39.74 -6.27
C ASP A 705 -5.18 41.08 -7.02
N ASP A 706 -4.85 41.05 -8.32
CA ASP A 706 -4.93 42.23 -9.18
C ASP A 706 -6.38 42.76 -9.37
N GLU A 707 -7.39 41.94 -9.07
CA GLU A 707 -8.82 42.29 -9.11
C GLU A 707 -9.33 42.89 -7.78
N GLY A 708 -8.49 42.93 -6.74
CA GLY A 708 -8.82 43.45 -5.41
C GLY A 708 -9.56 42.46 -4.50
N VAL A 709 -9.60 41.17 -4.84
CA VAL A 709 -10.19 40.11 -4.03
C VAL A 709 -9.16 39.61 -2.99
N GLU A 710 -9.58 39.55 -1.72
CA GLU A 710 -8.74 39.06 -0.64
C GLU A 710 -8.85 37.53 -0.49
N HIS A 711 -7.78 36.82 -0.83
CA HIS A 711 -7.62 35.38 -0.62
C HIS A 711 -7.01 35.12 0.76
N ARG A 712 -7.72 34.37 1.61
CA ARG A 712 -7.31 34.08 2.99
C ARG A 712 -6.81 32.64 3.14
N TYR A 713 -5.59 32.49 3.63
CA TYR A 713 -4.94 31.22 3.89
C TYR A 713 -4.79 31.03 5.40
N ARG A 714 -5.27 29.92 5.94
CA ARG A 714 -5.11 29.54 7.36
C ARG A 714 -3.95 28.55 7.50
N LEU A 715 -3.10 28.78 8.49
CA LEU A 715 -1.93 27.96 8.79
C LEU A 715 -2.22 26.97 9.92
N SER A 716 -1.81 25.73 9.74
CA SER A 716 -1.87 24.68 10.75
C SER A 716 -0.76 24.86 11.79
N LYS A 717 -1.11 24.87 13.08
CA LYS A 717 -0.15 25.06 14.19
C LYS A 717 -0.30 23.94 15.21
N PHE A 718 0.82 23.28 15.52
CA PHE A 718 0.90 22.20 16.53
C PHE A 718 -0.20 21.14 16.38
N LYS A 719 -0.51 20.76 15.15
CA LYS A 719 -1.47 19.68 14.88
C LYS A 719 -0.73 18.33 14.94
N ILE A 720 -1.43 17.31 15.41
CA ILE A 720 -0.92 15.93 15.44
C ILE A 720 -0.96 15.33 14.03
N SER A 721 0.07 14.58 13.64
CA SER A 721 0.07 13.72 12.46
C SER A 721 -0.41 12.30 12.81
N ASN A 722 -0.72 11.48 11.81
CA ASN A 722 -1.03 10.06 12.03
C ASN A 722 0.08 9.30 12.79
N ALA A 723 1.34 9.75 12.72
CA ALA A 723 2.49 9.12 13.37
C ALA A 723 2.85 9.75 14.73
N GLY A 724 2.01 10.65 15.26
CA GLY A 724 2.27 11.38 16.52
C GLY A 724 3.35 12.47 16.40
N THR A 725 3.77 12.83 15.18
CA THR A 725 4.69 13.95 14.93
C THR A 725 3.92 15.28 14.86
N CYS A 726 4.64 16.39 15.01
CA CYS A 726 4.05 17.72 14.98
C CYS A 726 3.99 18.31 13.56
N ILE A 727 2.79 18.62 13.08
CA ILE A 727 2.54 19.42 11.88
C ILE A 727 2.46 20.89 12.28
N ASN A 728 3.44 21.68 11.84
CA ASN A 728 3.54 23.10 12.17
C ASN A 728 3.97 23.92 10.95
N GLN A 729 3.08 24.79 10.48
CA GLN A 729 3.35 25.67 9.35
C GLN A 729 3.90 27.03 9.80
N LYS A 730 4.89 27.55 9.06
CA LYS A 730 5.54 28.85 9.34
C LYS A 730 5.48 29.73 8.07
N PRO A 731 4.95 30.97 8.14
CA PRO A 731 4.91 31.85 6.99
C PRO A 731 6.33 32.27 6.55
N ILE A 732 6.60 32.27 5.24
CA ILE A 732 7.89 32.71 4.67
C ILE A 732 7.80 34.06 3.94
N VAL A 733 6.60 34.47 3.54
CA VAL A 733 6.36 35.75 2.87
C VAL A 733 6.26 36.90 3.86
N LYS A 734 6.64 38.10 3.40
CA LYS A 734 6.53 39.34 4.17
C LYS A 734 5.39 40.22 3.63
N ASN A 735 4.89 41.12 4.48
CA ASN A 735 3.91 42.11 4.06
C ASN A 735 4.49 42.99 2.93
N GLY A 736 3.73 43.19 1.85
CA GLY A 736 4.11 43.93 0.66
C GLY A 736 4.91 43.12 -0.37
N GLU A 737 5.14 41.83 -0.15
CA GLU A 737 5.80 40.94 -1.12
C GLU A 737 4.81 40.52 -2.22
N SER A 738 5.22 40.62 -3.48
CA SER A 738 4.47 40.06 -4.62
C SER A 738 4.71 38.56 -4.69
N VAL A 739 3.64 37.79 -4.86
CA VAL A 739 3.67 36.33 -5.00
C VAL A 739 3.12 35.90 -6.35
N LEU A 740 3.64 34.79 -6.86
CA LEU A 740 3.14 34.15 -8.06
C LEU A 740 2.29 32.93 -7.72
N LYS A 741 1.32 32.63 -8.58
CA LYS A 741 0.54 31.40 -8.55
C LYS A 741 1.46 30.19 -8.55
N GLY A 742 1.25 29.31 -7.58
CA GLY A 742 2.09 28.13 -7.41
C GLY A 742 3.35 28.36 -6.56
N GLN A 743 3.64 29.57 -6.10
CA GLN A 743 4.74 29.84 -5.18
C GLN A 743 4.40 29.37 -3.76
N VAL A 744 5.38 28.80 -3.04
CA VAL A 744 5.25 28.46 -1.63
C VAL A 744 5.22 29.75 -0.80
N ILE A 745 4.21 29.90 0.06
CA ILE A 745 4.02 31.09 0.92
C ILE A 745 4.20 30.78 2.41
N ALA A 746 4.05 29.51 2.81
CA ALA A 746 4.39 29.04 4.15
C ALA A 746 4.99 27.64 4.09
N ASP A 747 6.06 27.45 4.87
CA ASP A 747 6.73 26.17 5.06
C ASP A 747 5.89 25.23 5.93
N GLY A 748 5.92 23.94 5.60
CA GLY A 748 5.36 22.87 6.41
C GLY A 748 6.35 22.27 7.41
N PRO A 749 6.04 21.11 8.01
CA PRO A 749 7.01 20.35 8.79
C PRO A 749 8.19 19.91 7.91
N ALA A 750 9.41 19.89 8.47
CA ALA A 750 10.63 19.50 7.76
C ALA A 750 10.88 20.28 6.45
N MET A 751 10.65 21.60 6.48
CA MET A 751 10.90 22.52 5.37
C MET A 751 11.57 23.80 5.85
N GLU A 752 12.36 24.42 4.97
CA GLU A 752 12.93 25.76 5.17
C GLU A 752 12.99 26.51 3.83
N GLN A 753 12.42 27.72 3.79
CA GLN A 753 12.43 28.63 2.64
C GLN A 753 11.85 28.02 1.34
N GLY A 754 10.85 27.15 1.47
CA GLY A 754 10.21 26.47 0.35
C GLY A 754 10.97 25.25 -0.19
N GLU A 755 11.98 24.75 0.53
CA GLU A 755 12.67 23.50 0.21
C GLU A 755 12.50 22.45 1.31
N LEU A 756 12.64 21.18 0.93
CA LEU A 756 12.64 20.05 1.86
C LEU A 756 13.89 20.06 2.74
N ALA A 757 13.69 20.00 4.05
CA ALA A 757 14.73 20.03 5.07
C ALA A 757 14.46 18.96 6.14
N LEU A 758 14.94 17.73 5.89
CA LEU A 758 14.69 16.55 6.73
C LEU A 758 15.62 16.41 7.95
N GLY A 759 16.72 17.17 7.98
CA GLY A 759 17.82 16.97 8.91
C GLY A 759 18.65 18.24 9.13
N GLN A 760 19.94 18.05 9.40
CA GLN A 760 20.87 19.10 9.79
C GLN A 760 22.22 18.95 9.10
N ASN A 761 22.84 20.09 8.77
CA ASN A 761 24.22 20.13 8.29
C ASN A 761 25.17 20.09 9.50
N VAL A 762 25.95 19.02 9.66
CA VAL A 762 26.83 18.82 10.82
C VAL A 762 28.28 18.58 10.40
N LEU A 763 29.23 19.00 11.24
CA LEU A 763 30.66 18.78 11.02
C LEU A 763 31.03 17.35 11.42
N VAL A 764 31.35 16.52 10.42
CA VAL A 764 31.65 15.09 10.59
C VAL A 764 33.13 14.83 10.37
N GLY A 765 33.73 13.99 11.22
CA GLY A 765 35.06 13.40 11.01
C GLY A 765 35.01 11.88 10.87
N PHE A 766 35.71 11.34 9.86
CA PHE A 766 35.89 9.89 9.71
C PHE A 766 37.14 9.43 10.45
N MET A 767 36.95 8.92 11.66
CA MET A 767 38.02 8.44 12.54
C MET A 767 37.49 7.46 13.57
N GLU A 768 38.33 6.59 14.11
CA GLU A 768 37.96 5.71 15.22
C GLU A 768 38.23 6.39 16.57
N TRP A 769 37.33 6.22 17.54
CA TRP A 769 37.46 6.86 18.85
C TRP A 769 37.10 5.92 20.00
N ASN A 770 38.12 5.40 20.68
CA ASN A 770 38.01 4.58 21.90
C ASN A 770 37.00 3.41 21.82
N GLY A 771 36.72 2.91 20.61
CA GLY A 771 35.72 1.86 20.37
C GLY A 771 34.26 2.30 20.51
N TYR A 772 33.97 3.58 20.81
CA TYR A 772 32.59 4.06 20.92
C TYR A 772 31.86 4.08 19.57
N ASN A 773 32.58 4.24 18.48
CA ASN A 773 32.04 4.12 17.12
C ASN A 773 32.40 2.78 16.45
N TYR A 774 32.55 1.72 17.25
CA TYR A 774 32.72 0.37 16.72
C TYR A 774 31.52 -0.05 15.86
N GLU A 775 31.79 -0.73 14.75
CA GLU A 775 30.82 -1.02 13.68
C GLU A 775 30.09 0.25 13.19
N ASP A 776 28.80 0.38 13.50
CA ASP A 776 27.90 1.43 13.02
C ASP A 776 27.50 2.41 14.13
N ALA A 777 28.15 2.34 15.29
CA ALA A 777 27.86 3.27 16.37
C ALA A 777 28.31 4.69 16.02
N VAL A 778 27.54 5.68 16.48
CA VAL A 778 27.76 7.10 16.21
C VAL A 778 28.08 7.81 17.51
N ILE A 779 29.13 8.63 17.48
CA ILE A 779 29.49 9.49 18.62
C ILE A 779 29.04 10.91 18.27
N MET A 780 28.45 11.59 19.25
CA MET A 780 27.87 12.92 19.06
C MET A 780 28.41 13.91 20.09
N SER A 781 28.57 15.16 19.68
CA SER A 781 28.91 16.27 20.59
C SER A 781 27.69 16.69 21.43
N GLU A 782 27.91 16.96 22.71
CA GLU A 782 26.92 17.53 23.63
C GLU A 782 26.38 18.89 23.14
N ARG A 783 27.13 19.60 22.28
CA ARG A 783 26.68 20.84 21.62
C ARG A 783 25.33 20.66 20.93
N LEU A 784 25.14 19.55 20.23
CA LEU A 784 23.92 19.25 19.48
C LEU A 784 22.70 19.06 20.38
N VAL A 785 22.91 18.65 21.64
CA VAL A 785 21.86 18.53 22.67
C VAL A 785 21.58 19.89 23.33
N LYS A 786 22.62 20.67 23.62
CA LYS A 786 22.54 22.00 24.25
C LYS A 786 21.81 23.00 23.35
N GLU A 787 22.12 23.00 22.06
CA GLU A 787 21.53 23.90 21.06
C GLU A 787 20.22 23.38 20.44
N ASP A 788 19.67 22.28 20.96
CA ASP A 788 18.43 21.66 20.48
C ASP A 788 18.42 21.30 18.97
N VAL A 789 19.57 21.00 18.38
CA VAL A 789 19.74 20.77 16.93
C VAL A 789 18.89 19.62 16.41
N TYR A 790 18.85 18.50 17.13
CA TYR A 790 18.05 17.29 16.80
C TYR A 790 16.86 17.09 17.74
N THR A 791 16.17 18.19 18.05
CA THR A 791 14.99 18.14 18.91
C THR A 791 13.70 18.09 18.10
N SER A 792 12.84 17.13 18.43
CA SER A 792 11.52 16.93 17.80
C SER A 792 10.40 17.19 18.81
N ILE A 793 9.21 17.49 18.28
CA ILE A 793 7.98 17.61 19.06
C ILE A 793 7.09 16.42 18.71
N HIS A 794 6.66 15.71 19.75
CA HIS A 794 5.71 14.61 19.66
C HIS A 794 4.43 14.99 20.38
N ILE A 795 3.29 14.62 19.80
CA ILE A 795 1.97 14.89 20.36
C ILE A 795 1.25 13.56 20.47
N ASP A 796 0.85 13.21 21.69
CA ASP A 796 0.06 12.02 21.98
C ASP A 796 -1.39 12.43 22.25
N GLU A 797 -2.32 11.71 21.62
CA GLU A 797 -3.76 11.87 21.84
C GLU A 797 -4.26 10.76 22.77
N TYR A 798 -4.86 11.16 23.90
CA TYR A 798 -5.55 10.24 24.80
C TYR A 798 -7.04 10.59 24.84
N ALA A 799 -7.89 9.59 24.63
CA ALA A 799 -9.33 9.77 24.62
C ALA A 799 -10.01 8.86 25.65
N ILE A 800 -11.05 9.38 26.30
CA ILE A 800 -11.95 8.59 27.13
C ILE A 800 -13.41 8.93 26.81
N GLU A 801 -14.22 7.89 26.77
CA GLU A 801 -15.65 7.97 26.49
C GLU A 801 -16.46 7.72 27.76
N CYS A 802 -17.59 8.43 27.85
CA CYS A 802 -18.58 8.32 28.89
C CYS A 802 -19.81 7.60 28.32
N ARG A 803 -20.09 6.39 28.79
CA ARG A 803 -21.12 5.51 28.23
C ARG A 803 -22.32 5.32 29.15
N ASP A 804 -23.46 5.00 28.56
CA ASP A 804 -24.60 4.48 29.30
C ASP A 804 -24.40 2.98 29.60
N THR A 805 -24.37 2.62 30.88
CA THR A 805 -24.29 1.22 31.31
C THR A 805 -25.63 0.74 31.86
N LYS A 806 -25.79 -0.59 32.01
CA LYS A 806 -27.00 -1.18 32.59
C LYS A 806 -27.28 -0.73 34.03
N LEU A 807 -26.23 -0.39 34.79
CA LEU A 807 -26.31 -0.01 36.20
C LEU A 807 -26.47 1.50 36.41
N GLY A 808 -26.36 2.29 35.34
CA GLY A 808 -26.40 3.74 35.36
C GLY A 808 -25.43 4.35 34.33
N PRO A 809 -25.55 5.64 34.03
CA PRO A 809 -24.58 6.33 33.20
C PRO A 809 -23.21 6.40 33.90
N GLU A 810 -22.14 6.29 33.15
CA GLU A 810 -20.83 6.74 33.62
C GLU A 810 -20.83 8.27 33.77
N GLU A 811 -20.02 8.79 34.68
CA GLU A 811 -19.90 10.23 34.91
C GLU A 811 -18.44 10.67 34.93
N ILE A 812 -18.16 11.83 34.32
CA ILE A 812 -16.87 12.51 34.43
C ILE A 812 -16.97 13.51 35.57
N THR A 813 -16.15 13.35 36.60
CA THR A 813 -16.20 14.15 37.82
C THR A 813 -14.85 14.24 38.51
N ARG A 814 -14.64 15.33 39.26
CA ARG A 814 -13.48 15.50 40.14
C ARG A 814 -13.58 14.63 41.40
N ASP A 815 -14.78 14.15 41.76
CA ASP A 815 -14.96 13.33 42.96
C ASP A 815 -14.70 11.84 42.71
N ILE A 816 -13.41 11.48 42.70
CA ILE A 816 -12.94 10.12 42.41
C ILE A 816 -12.76 9.36 43.74
N PRO A 817 -13.23 8.11 43.88
CA PRO A 817 -13.01 7.34 45.10
C PRO A 817 -11.54 6.97 45.31
N ASN A 818 -11.07 6.97 46.57
CA ASN A 818 -9.74 6.49 46.98
C ASN A 818 -8.53 7.24 46.38
N VAL A 819 -8.73 8.46 45.87
CA VAL A 819 -7.67 9.33 45.33
C VAL A 819 -7.45 10.53 46.24
N GLY A 820 -6.22 10.80 46.68
CA GLY A 820 -5.88 11.96 47.52
C GLY A 820 -6.05 13.31 46.81
N ASP A 821 -6.16 14.40 47.57
CA ASP A 821 -6.35 15.77 47.01
C ASP A 821 -5.18 16.23 46.14
N ASP A 822 -3.95 15.79 46.45
CA ASP A 822 -2.75 16.13 45.70
C ASP A 822 -2.81 15.63 44.25
N ALA A 823 -3.32 14.41 44.04
CA ALA A 823 -3.50 13.83 42.70
C ALA A 823 -4.62 14.53 41.91
N ARG A 824 -5.55 15.22 42.58
CA ARG A 824 -6.63 15.99 41.97
C ARG A 824 -6.27 17.46 41.73
N LYS A 825 -5.07 17.90 42.12
CA LYS A 825 -4.66 19.31 42.13
C LYS A 825 -4.77 19.98 40.76
N ASN A 826 -4.44 19.25 39.71
CA ASN A 826 -4.42 19.76 38.33
C ASN A 826 -5.76 19.59 37.60
N LEU A 827 -6.77 18.97 38.24
CA LEU A 827 -8.11 18.78 37.67
C LEU A 827 -8.99 20.01 37.92
N ASN A 828 -9.78 20.39 36.92
CA ASN A 828 -10.81 21.42 37.02
C ASN A 828 -12.05 20.91 37.79
N SER A 829 -13.07 21.76 37.95
CA SER A 829 -14.33 21.39 38.62
C SER A 829 -15.03 20.18 38.01
N ASP A 830 -14.86 19.98 36.70
CA ASP A 830 -15.52 18.92 35.93
C ASP A 830 -14.73 17.61 35.97
N GLY A 831 -13.56 17.58 36.62
CA GLY A 831 -12.70 16.40 36.69
C GLY A 831 -11.76 16.23 35.48
N ILE A 832 -11.56 17.27 34.68
CA ILE A 832 -10.67 17.26 33.50
C ILE A 832 -9.39 18.04 33.82
N ILE A 833 -8.24 17.55 33.39
CA ILE A 833 -6.94 18.23 33.56
C ILE A 833 -6.95 19.63 32.94
N MET A 834 -6.18 20.57 33.51
CA MET A 834 -6.06 21.93 32.96
C MET A 834 -5.02 22.01 31.83
N ILE A 835 -5.32 22.79 30.80
CA ILE A 835 -4.36 23.11 29.72
C ILE A 835 -3.14 23.82 30.31
N GLY A 836 -1.95 23.40 29.91
CA GLY A 836 -0.66 23.90 30.41
C GLY A 836 -0.15 23.17 31.65
N ALA A 837 -0.91 22.23 32.23
CA ALA A 837 -0.40 21.39 33.31
C ALA A 837 0.71 20.45 32.79
N GLU A 838 1.78 20.34 33.56
CA GLU A 838 2.81 19.31 33.36
C GLU A 838 2.34 18.04 34.05
N VAL A 839 2.35 16.94 33.29
CA VAL A 839 1.87 15.63 33.74
C VAL A 839 2.93 14.58 33.56
N LYS A 840 2.94 13.62 34.49
CA LYS A 840 3.82 12.46 34.50
C LYS A 840 2.99 11.19 34.46
N GLU A 841 3.68 10.10 34.19
CA GLU A 841 3.17 8.74 34.29
C GLU A 841 2.33 8.50 35.55
N GLY A 842 1.11 8.00 35.38
CA GLY A 842 0.16 7.74 36.47
C GLY A 842 -0.75 8.92 36.87
N ASP A 843 -0.44 10.15 36.44
CA ASP A 843 -1.28 11.33 36.70
C ASP A 843 -2.66 11.19 36.02
N ILE A 844 -3.68 11.74 36.66
CA ILE A 844 -5.07 11.67 36.18
C ILE A 844 -5.30 12.78 35.14
N LEU A 845 -5.70 12.39 33.93
CA LEU A 845 -6.08 13.31 32.86
C LEU A 845 -7.58 13.62 32.90
N VAL A 846 -8.40 12.60 33.10
CA VAL A 846 -9.86 12.74 33.17
C VAL A 846 -10.41 11.80 34.23
N GLY A 847 -11.01 12.39 35.27
CA GLY A 847 -11.69 11.68 36.34
C GLY A 847 -12.98 11.04 35.85
N LYS A 848 -13.02 9.70 35.74
CA LYS A 848 -14.23 8.97 35.32
C LYS A 848 -14.63 7.97 36.39
N VAL A 849 -15.90 8.01 36.79
CA VAL A 849 -16.49 7.05 37.72
C VAL A 849 -17.55 6.22 37.00
N THR A 850 -17.52 4.90 37.24
CA THR A 850 -18.48 3.95 36.67
C THR A 850 -19.28 3.31 37.81
N PRO A 851 -20.63 3.28 37.74
CA PRO A 851 -21.44 2.62 38.75
C PRO A 851 -21.11 1.12 38.84
N LYS A 852 -20.87 0.63 40.06
CA LYS A 852 -20.55 -0.76 40.36
C LYS A 852 -21.78 -1.40 41.02
N GLY A 853 -22.16 -2.59 40.54
CA GLY A 853 -23.18 -3.40 41.22
C GLY A 853 -22.67 -3.86 42.59
N GLN A 854 -23.58 -4.20 43.51
CA GLN A 854 -23.19 -4.81 44.77
C GLN A 854 -22.64 -6.22 44.50
N ALA A 855 -21.31 -6.34 44.44
CA ALA A 855 -20.61 -7.63 44.44
C ALA A 855 -20.43 -8.11 45.89
N GLU A 856 -20.39 -9.43 46.10
CA GLU A 856 -19.96 -9.98 47.39
C GLU A 856 -18.49 -9.62 47.64
N LEU A 857 -18.28 -8.73 48.61
CA LEU A 857 -16.95 -8.35 49.09
C LEU A 857 -16.26 -9.58 49.70
N SER A 858 -14.95 -9.70 49.51
CA SER A 858 -14.15 -10.74 50.16
C SER A 858 -14.21 -10.60 51.69
N ALA A 859 -13.89 -11.68 52.42
CA ALA A 859 -13.88 -11.63 53.88
C ALA A 859 -12.88 -10.57 54.40
N GLU A 860 -11.74 -10.43 53.73
CA GLU A 860 -10.69 -9.44 54.02
C GLU A 860 -11.18 -8.02 53.73
N GLU A 861 -11.82 -7.77 52.58
CA GLU A 861 -12.37 -6.45 52.26
C GLU A 861 -13.50 -6.03 53.21
N LYS A 862 -14.36 -6.98 53.60
CA LYS A 862 -15.40 -6.75 54.62
C LYS A 862 -14.79 -6.38 55.96
N LEU A 863 -13.74 -7.08 56.37
CA LEU A 863 -13.02 -6.79 57.61
C LEU A 863 -12.36 -5.40 57.55
N LEU A 864 -11.69 -5.06 56.44
CA LEU A 864 -11.06 -3.75 56.24
C LEU A 864 -12.08 -2.61 56.32
N LEU A 865 -13.22 -2.73 55.63
CA LEU A 865 -14.30 -1.74 55.70
C LEU A 865 -14.87 -1.62 57.12
N ALA A 866 -14.99 -2.72 57.86
CA ALA A 866 -15.44 -2.72 59.25
C ALA A 866 -14.42 -2.03 60.19
N ILE A 867 -13.12 -2.22 59.97
CA ILE A 867 -12.05 -1.58 60.75
C ILE A 867 -11.99 -0.07 60.48
N PHE A 868 -12.03 0.34 59.22
CA PHE A 868 -11.90 1.75 58.83
C PHE A 868 -13.21 2.54 58.91
N GLY A 869 -14.34 1.87 59.12
CA GLY A 869 -15.65 2.52 59.20
C GLY A 869 -16.11 3.16 57.88
N GLU A 870 -15.47 2.79 56.77
CA GLU A 870 -15.83 3.29 55.44
C GLU A 870 -17.04 2.54 54.89
N LYS A 871 -17.98 3.28 54.30
CA LYS A 871 -19.09 2.67 53.56
C LYS A 871 -18.58 2.13 52.23
N SER A 872 -19.13 1.01 51.77
CA SER A 872 -18.92 0.55 50.40
C SER A 872 -19.36 1.66 49.43
N ARG A 873 -18.43 2.14 48.62
CA ARG A 873 -18.74 3.14 47.59
C ARG A 873 -19.37 2.44 46.40
N GLU A 874 -20.45 3.00 45.87
CA GLU A 874 -21.24 2.44 44.77
C GLU A 874 -20.61 2.65 43.38
N VAL A 875 -19.45 3.31 43.32
CA VAL A 875 -18.77 3.66 42.07
C VAL A 875 -17.30 3.21 42.09
N LYS A 876 -16.79 2.82 40.91
CA LYS A 876 -15.39 2.44 40.67
C LYS A 876 -14.67 3.57 39.91
N ASP A 877 -13.41 3.82 40.26
CA ASP A 877 -12.50 4.67 39.47
C ASP A 877 -12.13 3.96 38.16
N ASN A 878 -12.51 4.56 37.03
CA ASN A 878 -12.13 4.16 35.68
C ASN A 878 -11.52 5.38 34.93
N SER A 879 -10.80 6.24 35.66
CA SER A 879 -10.22 7.47 35.14
C SER A 879 -9.16 7.23 34.09
N LEU A 880 -9.04 8.18 33.15
CA LEU A 880 -7.95 8.23 32.20
C LEU A 880 -6.68 8.69 32.90
N ARG A 881 -5.63 7.89 32.84
CA ARG A 881 -4.30 8.21 33.41
C ARG A 881 -3.25 8.25 32.30
N VAL A 882 -2.18 9.00 32.54
CA VAL A 882 -1.02 9.01 31.65
C VAL A 882 -0.37 7.61 31.66
N PRO A 883 -0.19 6.95 30.51
CA PRO A 883 0.36 5.60 30.44
C PRO A 883 1.86 5.58 30.78
N HIS A 884 2.40 4.37 30.94
CA HIS A 884 3.82 4.17 31.22
C HIS A 884 4.72 4.80 30.15
N GLY A 885 5.73 5.55 30.59
CA GLY A 885 6.63 6.32 29.71
C GLY A 885 6.03 7.59 29.08
N GLY A 886 4.74 7.90 29.34
CA GLY A 886 4.12 9.16 28.94
C GLY A 886 4.48 10.29 29.89
N ALA A 887 4.92 11.43 29.35
CA ALA A 887 5.13 12.66 30.11
C ALA A 887 5.11 13.87 29.18
N GLY A 888 4.65 15.01 29.68
CA GLY A 888 4.65 16.23 28.88
C GLY A 888 3.73 17.30 29.43
N ILE A 889 3.41 18.26 28.56
CA ILE A 889 2.52 19.38 28.88
C ILE A 889 1.20 19.15 28.16
N VAL A 890 0.08 19.36 28.86
CA VAL A 890 -1.24 19.33 28.22
C VAL A 890 -1.37 20.54 27.29
N HIS A 891 -1.44 20.29 25.98
CA HIS A 891 -1.49 21.33 24.96
C HIS A 891 -2.92 21.80 24.65
N ASP A 892 -3.83 20.84 24.47
CA ASP A 892 -5.21 21.10 24.05
C ASP A 892 -6.14 20.03 24.61
N ILE A 893 -7.41 20.38 24.78
CA ILE A 893 -8.45 19.47 25.26
C ILE A 893 -9.71 19.72 24.44
N LYS A 894 -10.23 18.64 23.84
CA LYS A 894 -11.48 18.69 23.08
C LYS A 894 -12.54 17.85 23.77
N VAL A 895 -13.72 18.44 23.90
CA VAL A 895 -14.86 17.82 24.55
C VAL A 895 -16.02 17.79 23.55
N PHE A 896 -16.51 16.58 23.27
CA PHE A 896 -17.67 16.35 22.40
C PHE A 896 -18.82 15.84 23.23
N GLU A 897 -20.00 16.41 23.04
CA GLU A 897 -21.20 16.04 23.78
C GLU A 897 -22.38 15.84 22.84
N ARG A 898 -23.10 14.73 23.02
CA ARG A 898 -24.31 14.44 22.23
C ARG A 898 -25.36 15.55 22.37
N LYS A 899 -25.42 16.21 23.52
CA LYS A 899 -26.34 17.33 23.78
C LYS A 899 -26.09 18.55 22.89
N ASN A 900 -24.85 18.74 22.45
CA ASN A 900 -24.44 19.87 21.60
C ASN A 900 -24.63 19.61 20.11
N GLY A 901 -25.16 18.43 19.74
CA GLY A 901 -25.36 18.03 18.34
C GLY A 901 -24.15 17.36 17.70
N ASP A 902 -23.14 16.95 18.48
CA ASP A 902 -21.99 16.20 17.99
C ASP A 902 -22.37 14.74 17.65
N GLU A 903 -21.84 14.24 16.53
CA GLU A 903 -22.06 12.85 16.08
C GLU A 903 -21.19 11.88 16.89
N LEU A 904 -21.75 11.29 17.95
CA LEU A 904 -21.08 10.28 18.79
C LEU A 904 -21.66 8.88 18.59
N GLN A 905 -20.82 7.85 18.80
CA GLN A 905 -21.22 6.45 18.73
C GLN A 905 -22.45 6.14 19.62
N PRO A 906 -23.39 5.27 19.18
CA PRO A 906 -24.56 4.90 19.98
C PRO A 906 -24.17 4.48 21.41
N GLY A 907 -24.87 5.00 22.42
CA GLY A 907 -24.57 4.74 23.83
C GLY A 907 -23.43 5.56 24.45
N VAL A 908 -22.68 6.34 23.67
CA VAL A 908 -21.70 7.31 24.16
C VAL A 908 -22.34 8.69 24.32
N ASN A 909 -22.24 9.28 25.50
CA ASN A 909 -22.83 10.59 25.81
C ASN A 909 -21.84 11.75 25.66
N LYS A 910 -20.59 11.50 26.07
CA LYS A 910 -19.51 12.50 26.11
C LYS A 910 -18.18 11.84 25.79
N VAL A 911 -17.36 12.51 24.99
CA VAL A 911 -15.98 12.09 24.68
C VAL A 911 -15.05 13.24 25.03
N VAL A 912 -14.01 12.94 25.80
CA VAL A 912 -12.96 13.91 26.15
C VAL A 912 -11.65 13.42 25.57
N LYS A 913 -11.03 14.26 24.74
CA LYS A 913 -9.71 14.06 24.15
C LYS A 913 -8.73 15.03 24.77
N VAL A 914 -7.60 14.51 25.24
CA VAL A 914 -6.50 15.27 25.84
C VAL A 914 -5.26 15.09 24.98
N TYR A 915 -4.68 16.21 24.53
CA TYR A 915 -3.46 16.23 23.74
C TYR A 915 -2.28 16.58 24.64
N ILE A 916 -1.32 15.67 24.76
CA ILE A 916 -0.08 15.88 25.52
C ILE A 916 1.05 16.10 24.52
N VAL A 917 1.81 17.19 24.73
CA VAL A 917 2.98 17.51 23.91
C VAL A 917 4.26 17.22 24.68
N GLN A 918 5.19 16.52 24.02
CA GLN A 918 6.52 16.22 24.55
C GLN A 918 7.59 16.76 23.61
N LYS A 919 8.57 17.47 24.18
CA LYS A 919 9.78 17.89 23.48
C LYS A 919 10.86 16.82 23.70
N ARG A 920 11.21 16.09 22.63
CA ARG A 920 12.20 15.01 22.69
C ARG A 920 13.53 15.46 22.10
N LYS A 921 14.54 15.59 22.96
CA LYS A 921 15.93 15.83 22.54
C LYS A 921 16.52 14.56 21.91
N ILE A 922 17.75 14.67 21.39
CA ILE A 922 18.50 13.50 20.96
C ILE A 922 19.17 12.85 22.18
N SER A 923 19.09 11.52 22.25
CA SER A 923 19.57 10.73 23.39
C SER A 923 20.47 9.57 22.94
N GLU A 924 21.26 9.03 23.87
CA GLU A 924 22.01 7.79 23.64
C GLU A 924 21.03 6.65 23.32
N GLY A 925 21.31 5.90 22.26
CA GLY A 925 20.47 4.83 21.71
C GLY A 925 19.51 5.27 20.60
N ASP A 926 19.35 6.57 20.35
CA ASP A 926 18.56 7.05 19.20
C ASP A 926 19.25 6.69 17.88
N LYS A 927 18.44 6.42 16.86
CA LYS A 927 18.94 6.04 15.53
C LYS A 927 19.06 7.25 14.60
N MET A 928 20.25 7.40 14.02
CA MET A 928 20.59 8.42 13.03
C MET A 928 20.91 7.77 11.69
N ALA A 929 20.77 8.53 10.62
CA ALA A 929 21.24 8.12 9.29
C ALA A 929 21.65 9.31 8.43
N GLY A 930 22.54 9.09 7.46
CA GLY A 930 22.70 9.98 6.32
C GLY A 930 21.83 9.56 5.13
N ARG A 931 21.98 10.26 4.00
CA ARG A 931 21.22 9.96 2.76
C ARG A 931 21.74 8.74 1.98
N HIS A 932 22.93 8.26 2.31
CA HIS A 932 23.67 7.22 1.58
C HIS A 932 23.56 5.82 2.22
N GLY A 933 22.47 5.55 2.95
CA GLY A 933 22.24 4.28 3.63
C GLY A 933 23.19 3.98 4.81
N ASN A 934 23.91 5.01 5.28
CA ASN A 934 24.77 4.97 6.46
C ASN A 934 23.92 5.19 7.73
N LYS A 935 23.43 4.11 8.32
CA LYS A 935 22.67 4.10 9.58
C LYS A 935 23.58 3.88 10.77
N GLY A 936 23.21 4.44 11.92
CA GLY A 936 23.92 4.19 13.17
C GLY A 936 23.10 4.56 14.39
N VAL A 937 23.46 3.96 15.52
CA VAL A 937 22.86 4.24 16.83
C VAL A 937 23.83 5.09 17.63
N ILE A 938 23.33 6.13 18.31
CA ILE A 938 24.18 6.98 19.15
C ILE A 938 24.66 6.15 20.35
N SER A 939 25.96 5.90 20.43
CA SER A 939 26.55 5.13 21.54
C SER A 939 26.97 6.03 22.70
N LYS A 940 27.46 7.23 22.38
CA LYS A 940 27.96 8.18 23.37
C LYS A 940 27.76 9.62 22.93
N ILE A 941 27.26 10.43 23.87
CA ILE A 941 27.30 11.89 23.75
C ILE A 941 28.49 12.39 24.57
N LEU A 942 29.50 12.95 23.88
CA LEU A 942 30.72 13.44 24.51
C LEU A 942 30.62 14.94 24.85
N PRO A 943 31.20 15.37 25.99
CA PRO A 943 31.39 16.79 26.28
C PRO A 943 32.15 17.50 25.15
N ILE A 944 31.89 18.79 24.99
CA ILE A 944 32.43 19.59 23.87
C ILE A 944 33.97 19.66 23.93
N GLU A 945 34.53 19.76 25.13
CA GLU A 945 35.96 19.80 25.40
C GLU A 945 36.70 18.49 25.07
N ASP A 946 36.00 17.36 25.12
CA ASP A 946 36.54 16.03 24.82
C ASP A 946 36.54 15.73 23.32
N MET A 947 35.72 16.44 22.56
CA MET A 947 35.60 16.25 21.11
C MET A 947 36.88 16.68 20.41
N PRO A 948 37.37 15.90 19.44
CA PRO A 948 38.40 16.38 18.53
C PRO A 948 37.96 17.68 17.86
N HIS A 949 38.90 18.60 17.65
CA HIS A 949 38.62 19.91 17.10
C HIS A 949 39.63 20.30 16.00
N LEU A 950 39.20 21.21 15.14
CA LEU A 950 40.04 21.82 14.11
C LEU A 950 41.01 22.84 14.72
N GLU A 951 41.99 23.30 13.94
CA GLU A 951 42.99 24.30 14.38
C GLU A 951 42.36 25.65 14.79
N ASP A 952 41.21 25.98 14.23
CA ASP A 952 40.43 27.19 14.57
C ASP A 952 39.68 27.07 15.92
N GLY A 953 39.75 25.90 16.56
CA GLY A 953 39.06 25.57 17.81
C GLY A 953 37.63 25.06 17.60
N THR A 954 37.16 24.88 16.36
CA THR A 954 35.83 24.33 16.09
C THR A 954 35.80 22.83 16.40
N PRO A 955 35.00 22.36 17.38
CA PRO A 955 34.89 20.93 17.67
C PRO A 955 34.09 20.21 16.58
N LEU A 956 34.40 18.93 16.35
CA LEU A 956 33.57 18.06 15.53
C LEU A 956 32.20 17.86 16.18
N ASP A 957 31.16 17.71 15.35
CA ASP A 957 29.81 17.45 15.82
C ASP A 957 29.52 15.95 15.93
N ILE A 958 29.98 15.18 14.93
CA ILE A 958 29.76 13.73 14.84
C ILE A 958 31.05 13.05 14.38
N MET A 959 31.36 11.89 14.96
CA MET A 959 32.43 11.01 14.49
C MET A 959 31.85 9.72 13.93
N LEU A 960 32.22 9.38 12.70
CA LEU A 960 31.81 8.17 12.00
C LEU A 960 32.98 7.22 11.78
N ASN A 961 32.68 5.93 11.77
CA ASN A 961 33.67 4.90 11.52
C ASN A 961 34.07 4.84 10.03
N PRO A 962 35.37 4.96 9.68
CA PRO A 962 35.81 4.86 8.29
C PRO A 962 35.68 3.44 7.69
N LEU A 963 35.69 2.38 8.50
CA LEU A 963 35.70 0.99 8.02
C LEU A 963 34.42 0.60 7.27
N GLY A 964 33.28 1.21 7.63
CA GLY A 964 31.98 0.92 7.03
C GLY A 964 31.82 1.46 5.61
N VAL A 965 32.66 2.40 5.17
CA VAL A 965 32.57 3.05 3.85
C VAL A 965 32.98 2.11 2.71
N PRO A 966 34.21 1.55 2.67
CA PRO A 966 34.63 0.69 1.56
C PRO A 966 33.88 -0.64 1.53
N SER A 967 33.49 -1.19 2.69
CA SER A 967 32.73 -2.45 2.74
C SER A 967 31.33 -2.33 2.13
N ARG A 968 30.74 -1.14 2.10
CA ARG A 968 29.37 -0.89 1.65
C ARG A 968 29.29 -0.16 0.32
N MET A 969 30.43 0.27 -0.22
CA MET A 969 30.53 0.96 -1.50
C MET A 969 29.58 2.17 -1.60
N ASN A 970 29.44 2.94 -0.51
CA ASN A 970 28.68 4.19 -0.48
C ASN A 970 29.62 5.39 -0.37
N ILE A 971 30.41 5.59 -1.42
CA ILE A 971 31.44 6.62 -1.51
C ILE A 971 30.81 8.02 -1.61
N GLY A 972 29.54 8.11 -2.04
CA GLY A 972 28.78 9.34 -2.12
C GLY A 972 28.81 10.16 -0.82
N GLN A 973 28.82 9.50 0.35
CA GLN A 973 28.89 10.19 1.65
C GLN A 973 30.20 10.97 1.87
N VAL A 974 31.32 10.50 1.31
CA VAL A 974 32.63 11.18 1.42
C VAL A 974 32.70 12.34 0.43
N LEU A 975 32.12 12.16 -0.77
CA LEU A 975 32.00 13.25 -1.74
C LEU A 975 31.08 14.36 -1.21
N GLU A 976 29.97 13.99 -0.57
CA GLU A 976 29.08 14.91 0.13
C GLU A 976 29.84 15.66 1.24
N LEU A 977 30.64 14.95 2.04
CA LEU A 977 31.45 15.54 3.11
C LEU A 977 32.37 16.66 2.60
N HIS A 978 33.13 16.38 1.53
CA HIS A 978 34.09 17.34 0.96
C HIS A 978 33.37 18.52 0.32
N LEU A 979 32.34 18.25 -0.50
CA LEU A 979 31.58 19.30 -1.16
C LEU A 979 30.82 20.18 -0.16
N GLY A 980 30.27 19.58 0.89
CA GLY A 980 29.57 20.31 1.95
C GLY A 980 30.50 21.22 2.72
N TYR A 981 31.76 20.81 2.96
CA TYR A 981 32.74 21.67 3.60
C TYR A 981 33.15 22.85 2.69
N ALA A 982 33.38 22.60 1.41
CA ALA A 982 33.63 23.66 0.42
C ALA A 982 32.47 24.66 0.35
N ALA A 983 31.23 24.14 0.30
CA ALA A 983 30.00 24.94 0.30
C ALA A 983 29.88 25.83 1.54
N ARG A 984 30.18 25.30 2.73
CA ARG A 984 30.19 26.05 3.98
C ARG A 984 31.23 27.18 3.97
N GLN A 985 32.45 26.92 3.51
CA GLN A 985 33.53 27.92 3.46
C GLN A 985 33.21 29.06 2.48
N LEU A 986 32.60 28.73 1.34
CA LEU A 986 32.21 29.71 0.32
C LEU A 986 30.87 30.41 0.63
N GLY A 987 30.09 29.90 1.60
CA GLY A 987 28.74 30.41 1.89
C GLY A 987 27.73 30.16 0.77
N LEU A 988 27.88 29.04 0.06
CA LEU A 988 27.07 28.68 -1.11
C LEU A 988 26.18 27.47 -0.82
N TYR A 989 25.02 27.43 -1.48
CA TYR A 989 24.24 26.20 -1.63
C TYR A 989 24.50 25.61 -3.01
N ILE A 990 24.66 24.29 -3.08
CA ILE A 990 25.04 23.57 -4.30
C ILE A 990 23.93 22.59 -4.67
N ALA A 991 23.70 22.43 -5.96
CA ALA A 991 22.84 21.38 -6.51
C ALA A 991 23.66 20.44 -7.39
N THR A 992 23.68 19.16 -7.01
CA THR A 992 24.27 18.03 -7.75
C THR A 992 23.16 17.02 -8.06
N PRO A 993 22.53 17.12 -9.23
CA PRO A 993 21.58 16.13 -9.74
C PRO A 993 22.09 14.68 -9.68
N ALA A 994 21.20 13.73 -9.36
CA ALA A 994 21.50 12.31 -9.55
C ALA A 994 21.85 12.01 -11.01
N PHE A 995 22.99 11.32 -11.24
CA PHE A 995 23.52 10.92 -12.57
C PHE A 995 23.92 12.06 -13.53
N ASP A 996 23.69 13.33 -13.20
CA ASP A 996 24.15 14.54 -13.95
C ASP A 996 24.84 15.52 -12.99
N GLY A 997 25.61 14.96 -12.08
CA GLY A 997 26.20 15.66 -10.96
C GLY A 997 27.56 16.29 -11.27
N LEU A 998 28.23 16.63 -10.18
CA LEU A 998 29.54 17.27 -10.17
C LEU A 998 30.64 16.25 -10.51
N HIS A 999 31.49 16.57 -11.50
CA HIS A 999 32.58 15.69 -11.93
C HIS A 999 33.80 15.85 -11.00
N PRO A 1000 34.69 14.85 -10.83
CA PRO A 1000 35.85 14.96 -9.93
C PRO A 1000 36.73 16.21 -10.14
N SER A 1001 36.92 16.66 -11.39
CA SER A 1001 37.65 17.91 -11.69
C SER A 1001 36.98 19.14 -11.10
N ASP A 1002 35.64 19.20 -11.15
CA ASP A 1002 34.87 20.31 -10.61
C ASP A 1002 34.95 20.33 -9.07
N LEU A 1003 35.12 19.15 -8.45
CA LEU A 1003 35.30 19.01 -7.00
C LEU A 1003 36.66 19.56 -6.58
N GLU A 1004 37.72 19.20 -7.31
CA GLU A 1004 39.05 19.75 -7.08
C GLU A 1004 39.07 21.27 -7.24
N ASP A 1005 38.39 21.80 -8.25
CA ASP A 1005 38.29 23.24 -8.49
C ASP A 1005 37.55 23.97 -7.37
N ILE A 1006 36.40 23.46 -6.91
CA ILE A 1006 35.66 24.12 -5.82
C ILE A 1006 36.36 23.96 -4.47
N MET A 1007 37.05 22.84 -4.24
CA MET A 1007 37.89 22.66 -3.05
C MET A 1007 39.07 23.64 -3.06
N ALA A 1008 39.69 23.86 -4.23
CA ALA A 1008 40.74 24.87 -4.37
C ALA A 1008 40.20 26.30 -4.20
N GLU A 1009 39.01 26.60 -4.73
CA GLU A 1009 38.28 27.87 -4.53
C GLU A 1009 38.03 28.12 -3.03
N ALA A 1010 37.66 27.07 -2.28
CA ALA A 1010 37.42 27.11 -0.84
C ALA A 1010 38.70 27.10 0.02
N GLY A 1011 39.89 27.00 -0.58
CA GLY A 1011 41.17 26.94 0.14
C GLY A 1011 41.40 25.61 0.89
N MET A 1012 40.73 24.54 0.49
CA MET A 1012 40.91 23.20 1.05
C MET A 1012 42.16 22.51 0.49
N SER A 1013 42.64 21.49 1.20
CA SER A 1013 43.69 20.61 0.68
C SER A 1013 43.16 19.76 -0.48
N LYS A 1014 44.06 19.35 -1.40
CA LYS A 1014 43.69 18.50 -2.54
C LYS A 1014 43.14 17.13 -2.16
N ASP A 1015 43.50 16.62 -0.98
CA ASP A 1015 43.05 15.33 -0.46
C ASP A 1015 41.81 15.44 0.43
N GLY A 1016 41.30 16.65 0.69
CA GLY A 1016 40.12 16.90 1.52
C GLY A 1016 40.31 16.57 3.00
N LYS A 1017 41.55 16.40 3.46
CA LYS A 1017 41.87 16.05 4.85
C LYS A 1017 42.43 17.25 5.60
N GLN A 1018 42.16 17.29 6.90
CA GLN A 1018 42.62 18.37 7.78
C GLN A 1018 43.35 17.81 9.01
N PRO A 1019 44.33 18.55 9.55
CA PRO A 1019 44.89 18.24 10.86
C PRO A 1019 43.81 18.45 11.92
N VAL A 1020 43.66 17.47 12.81
CA VAL A 1020 42.70 17.49 13.91
C VAL A 1020 43.46 17.33 15.21
N ILE A 1021 43.03 18.05 16.24
CA ILE A 1021 43.63 18.04 17.58
C ILE A 1021 42.70 17.24 18.50
N SER A 1022 43.28 16.35 19.31
CA SER A 1022 42.57 15.62 20.34
C SER A 1022 42.15 16.57 21.47
N GLY A 1023 40.84 16.70 21.73
CA GLY A 1023 40.33 17.54 22.82
C GLY A 1023 40.82 17.10 24.21
N ARG A 1024 41.13 15.80 24.38
CA ARG A 1024 41.58 15.25 25.67
C ARG A 1024 43.04 15.51 25.99
N THR A 1025 43.91 15.43 24.98
CA THR A 1025 45.37 15.52 25.17
C THR A 1025 45.96 16.84 24.68
N GLY A 1026 45.27 17.52 23.75
CA GLY A 1026 45.78 18.71 23.07
C GLY A 1026 46.82 18.39 21.99
N GLU A 1027 47.07 17.12 21.70
CA GLU A 1027 48.02 16.67 20.67
C GLU A 1027 47.31 16.45 19.33
N TYR A 1028 48.04 16.66 18.23
CA TYR A 1028 47.56 16.33 16.89
C TYR A 1028 47.51 14.80 16.70
N PHE A 1029 46.54 14.32 15.92
CA PHE A 1029 46.56 12.93 15.45
C PHE A 1029 47.68 12.71 14.42
N ASP A 1030 48.23 11.49 14.39
CA ASP A 1030 49.37 11.14 13.52
C ASP A 1030 49.09 11.37 12.03
N ASN A 1031 47.85 11.15 11.59
CA ASN A 1031 47.42 11.33 10.21
C ASN A 1031 46.30 12.37 10.12
N ASN A 1032 46.31 13.15 9.05
CA ASN A 1032 45.21 14.06 8.73
C ASN A 1032 43.91 13.27 8.52
N ILE A 1033 42.81 13.83 9.02
CA ILE A 1033 41.51 13.19 9.06
C ILE A 1033 40.61 13.81 7.99
N SER A 1034 39.78 13.00 7.34
CA SER A 1034 38.75 13.52 6.44
C SER A 1034 37.64 14.16 7.28
N VAL A 1035 37.59 15.48 7.27
CA VAL A 1035 36.61 16.29 8.00
C VAL A 1035 35.83 17.13 7.01
N GLY A 1036 34.52 17.20 7.18
CA GLY A 1036 33.69 18.08 6.39
C GLY A 1036 32.24 18.14 6.84
N ILE A 1037 31.35 18.66 5.99
CA ILE A 1037 29.93 18.83 6.35
C ILE A 1037 29.11 17.77 5.66
N MET A 1038 28.34 17.02 6.45
CA MET A 1038 27.41 16.02 5.94
C MET A 1038 25.99 16.33 6.41
N TYR A 1039 25.00 16.00 5.59
CA TYR A 1039 23.61 16.13 5.97
C TYR A 1039 23.12 14.87 6.71
N MET A 1040 22.87 15.01 8.01
CA MET A 1040 22.47 13.92 8.89
C MET A 1040 21.02 14.07 9.35
N ILE A 1041 20.35 12.94 9.51
CA ILE A 1041 18.90 12.85 9.72
C ILE A 1041 18.63 12.04 11.00
N LYS A 1042 17.68 12.51 11.82
CA LYS A 1042 17.12 11.78 12.97
C LYS A 1042 15.96 10.91 12.51
N LEU A 1043 16.01 9.60 12.76
CA LEU A 1043 14.95 8.68 12.39
C LEU A 1043 13.91 8.53 13.51
N ALA A 1044 12.68 8.14 13.15
CA ALA A 1044 11.57 7.87 14.08
C ALA A 1044 11.75 6.57 14.90
N HIS A 1045 13.00 6.21 15.21
CA HIS A 1045 13.38 5.03 15.97
C HIS A 1045 14.16 5.48 17.21
N MET A 1046 13.41 6.01 18.17
CA MET A 1046 13.93 6.52 19.43
C MET A 1046 13.93 5.44 20.51
N VAL A 1047 14.77 5.61 21.53
CA VAL A 1047 14.84 4.68 22.67
C VAL A 1047 13.56 4.73 23.50
N ASP A 1048 13.03 5.93 23.74
CA ASP A 1048 11.84 6.14 24.57
C ASP A 1048 10.64 5.29 24.08
N ASP A 1049 10.52 5.11 22.76
CA ASP A 1049 9.45 4.31 22.15
C ASP A 1049 9.72 2.81 22.26
N LYS A 1050 10.99 2.39 22.29
CA LYS A 1050 11.41 0.98 22.24
C LYS A 1050 11.69 0.36 23.61
N LEU A 1051 12.03 1.17 24.61
CA LEU A 1051 12.27 0.70 25.96
C LEU A 1051 10.94 0.19 26.54
N HIS A 1052 10.96 -1.07 26.97
CA HIS A 1052 9.82 -1.73 27.61
C HIS A 1052 10.32 -2.74 28.63
N ALA A 1053 9.73 -2.69 29.82
CA ALA A 1053 10.04 -3.62 30.90
C ALA A 1053 8.73 -4.01 31.59
N ARG A 1054 8.67 -5.26 32.06
CA ARG A 1054 7.52 -5.80 32.79
C ARG A 1054 8.03 -6.65 33.94
N SER A 1055 7.47 -6.41 35.12
CA SER A 1055 7.52 -7.33 36.27
C SER A 1055 6.27 -8.21 36.30
N VAL A 1056 5.12 -7.59 36.59
CA VAL A 1056 3.78 -8.17 36.57
C VAL A 1056 2.90 -7.32 35.65
N GLY A 1057 1.83 -7.91 35.10
CA GLY A 1057 0.94 -7.20 34.19
C GLY A 1057 -0.26 -8.05 33.82
N PRO A 1058 -1.04 -7.64 32.81
CA PRO A 1058 -2.23 -8.38 32.41
C PRO A 1058 -1.87 -9.71 31.73
N TYR A 1059 -2.82 -10.64 31.82
CA TYR A 1059 -2.74 -12.00 31.31
C TYR A 1059 -3.91 -12.30 30.36
N SER A 1060 -3.70 -13.22 29.44
CA SER A 1060 -4.72 -13.77 28.56
C SER A 1060 -5.79 -14.49 29.37
N LEU A 1061 -7.06 -14.30 29.04
CA LEU A 1061 -8.17 -14.97 29.73
C LEU A 1061 -8.17 -16.48 29.51
N VAL A 1062 -7.80 -16.93 28.32
CA VAL A 1062 -7.85 -18.34 27.92
C VAL A 1062 -6.60 -19.08 28.38
N THR A 1063 -5.42 -18.62 27.94
CA THR A 1063 -4.16 -19.33 28.18
C THR A 1063 -3.47 -18.95 29.48
N GLN A 1064 -3.96 -17.93 30.19
CA GLN A 1064 -3.32 -17.37 31.40
C GLN A 1064 -1.87 -16.89 31.22
N GLN A 1065 -1.39 -16.78 29.97
CA GLN A 1065 -0.07 -16.26 29.64
C GLN A 1065 -0.03 -14.72 29.68
N PRO A 1066 1.13 -14.11 29.96
CA PRO A 1066 1.35 -12.68 29.78
C PRO A 1066 0.84 -12.18 28.41
N LEU A 1067 0.06 -11.09 28.40
CA LEU A 1067 -0.31 -10.45 27.13
C LEU A 1067 0.94 -9.97 26.37
N GLY A 1068 0.84 -9.82 25.06
CA GLY A 1068 1.94 -9.36 24.21
C GLY A 1068 1.93 -7.85 23.97
N GLY A 1069 3.12 -7.25 23.86
CA GLY A 1069 3.31 -5.89 23.35
C GLY A 1069 3.31 -4.77 24.40
N LYS A 1070 4.07 -3.71 24.12
CA LYS A 1070 4.28 -2.56 25.02
C LYS A 1070 2.98 -1.86 25.43
N ALA A 1071 2.05 -1.67 24.49
CA ALA A 1071 0.80 -0.94 24.72
C ALA A 1071 -0.10 -1.59 25.78
N GLN A 1072 -0.01 -2.90 25.97
CA GLN A 1072 -0.77 -3.66 26.95
C GLN A 1072 0.03 -3.96 28.23
N ASN A 1073 1.21 -3.34 28.40
CA ASN A 1073 2.18 -3.74 29.41
C ASN A 1073 2.51 -5.25 29.35
N GLY A 1074 2.71 -5.73 28.12
CA GLY A 1074 2.87 -7.15 27.82
C GLY A 1074 4.25 -7.73 28.16
N GLY A 1075 4.35 -9.06 28.22
CA GLY A 1075 5.62 -9.78 28.39
C GLY A 1075 6.42 -9.90 27.10
N GLN A 1076 7.69 -10.29 27.23
CA GLN A 1076 8.52 -10.71 26.10
C GLN A 1076 8.24 -12.16 25.76
N ARG A 1077 8.27 -12.51 24.47
CA ARG A 1077 8.10 -13.89 24.02
C ARG A 1077 9.42 -14.65 24.17
N PHE A 1078 9.42 -15.67 25.01
CA PHE A 1078 10.47 -16.68 25.02
C PHE A 1078 10.07 -17.79 24.04
N GLY A 1079 10.72 -17.83 22.87
CA GLY A 1079 10.33 -18.67 21.76
C GLY A 1079 11.01 -20.04 21.75
N GLU A 1080 10.71 -20.81 20.71
CA GLU A 1080 11.23 -22.17 20.51
C GLU A 1080 12.76 -22.20 20.38
N MET A 1081 13.35 -21.25 19.64
CA MET A 1081 14.80 -21.19 19.49
C MET A 1081 15.52 -20.84 20.80
N GLU A 1082 14.90 -20.02 21.66
CA GLU A 1082 15.45 -19.72 22.98
C GLU A 1082 15.35 -20.92 23.93
N VAL A 1083 14.29 -21.73 23.82
CA VAL A 1083 14.17 -23.01 24.55
C VAL A 1083 15.30 -23.95 24.16
N TRP A 1084 15.54 -24.16 22.85
CA TRP A 1084 16.65 -25.01 22.38
C TRP A 1084 18.01 -24.53 22.90
N ALA A 1085 18.21 -23.21 23.01
CA ALA A 1085 19.44 -22.67 23.58
C ALA A 1085 19.61 -23.09 25.05
N LEU A 1086 18.57 -23.00 25.88
CA LEU A 1086 18.64 -23.43 27.28
C LEU A 1086 18.80 -24.95 27.43
N GLU A 1087 18.17 -25.73 26.57
CA GLU A 1087 18.36 -27.18 26.50
C GLU A 1087 19.81 -27.53 26.15
N ALA A 1088 20.40 -26.84 25.17
CA ALA A 1088 21.80 -27.03 24.78
C ALA A 1088 22.78 -26.66 25.91
N TYR A 1089 22.46 -25.64 26.72
CA TYR A 1089 23.21 -25.31 27.93
C TYR A 1089 22.99 -26.31 29.07
N GLY A 1090 21.95 -27.15 29.01
CA GLY A 1090 21.52 -28.01 30.12
C GLY A 1090 20.88 -27.24 31.28
N ALA A 1091 20.36 -26.03 31.03
CA ALA A 1091 19.80 -25.15 32.05
C ALA A 1091 18.33 -25.50 32.38
N ALA A 1092 18.10 -26.74 32.83
CA ALA A 1092 16.76 -27.30 33.03
C ALA A 1092 15.90 -26.53 34.05
N TYR A 1093 16.48 -26.05 35.15
CA TYR A 1093 15.75 -25.28 36.17
C TYR A 1093 15.29 -23.92 35.65
N THR A 1094 16.16 -23.19 34.94
CA THR A 1094 15.83 -21.90 34.32
C THR A 1094 14.73 -22.08 33.27
N LEU A 1095 14.83 -23.13 32.45
CA LEU A 1095 13.81 -23.44 31.45
C LEU A 1095 12.47 -23.75 32.12
N ARG A 1096 12.47 -24.60 33.16
CA ARG A 1096 11.27 -24.95 33.92
C ARG A 1096 10.62 -23.70 34.52
N GLU A 1097 11.40 -22.82 35.14
CA GLU A 1097 10.92 -21.57 35.73
C GLU A 1097 10.27 -20.65 34.69
N ILE A 1098 10.89 -20.48 33.52
CA ILE A 1098 10.38 -19.62 32.44
C ILE A 1098 9.05 -20.15 31.90
N LEU A 1099 8.92 -21.47 31.72
CA LEU A 1099 7.72 -22.11 31.16
C LEU A 1099 6.55 -22.24 32.15
N THR A 1100 6.75 -21.96 33.44
CA THR A 1100 5.75 -22.18 34.50
C THR A 1100 5.45 -20.89 35.27
N VAL A 1101 6.16 -20.65 36.38
CA VAL A 1101 5.89 -19.56 37.35
C VAL A 1101 6.03 -18.16 36.75
N LYS A 1102 6.77 -18.00 35.65
CA LYS A 1102 6.89 -16.74 34.90
C LYS A 1102 5.85 -16.58 33.77
N SER A 1103 5.07 -17.63 33.49
CA SER A 1103 4.12 -17.72 32.39
C SER A 1103 2.70 -17.95 32.92
N ASP A 1104 2.21 -19.19 32.87
CA ASP A 1104 0.81 -19.59 32.98
C ASP A 1104 0.54 -20.53 34.16
N ASP A 1105 1.48 -20.68 35.09
CA ASP A 1105 1.21 -21.27 36.40
C ASP A 1105 0.52 -20.22 37.30
N VAL A 1106 -0.81 -20.33 37.41
CA VAL A 1106 -1.67 -19.35 38.09
C VAL A 1106 -1.39 -19.27 39.58
N VAL A 1107 -1.17 -20.40 40.22
CA VAL A 1107 -0.91 -20.49 41.67
C VAL A 1107 0.56 -20.23 41.95
N GLY A 1108 1.45 -20.83 41.15
CA GLY A 1108 2.88 -20.69 41.29
C GLY A 1108 3.34 -19.25 41.20
N ARG A 1109 2.85 -18.45 40.23
CA ARG A 1109 3.25 -17.04 40.09
C ARG A 1109 2.96 -16.20 41.35
N VAL A 1110 1.82 -16.42 42.00
CA VAL A 1110 1.43 -15.66 43.21
C VAL A 1110 2.30 -16.07 44.39
N LYS A 1111 2.47 -17.39 44.60
CA LYS A 1111 3.34 -17.92 45.66
C LYS A 1111 4.80 -17.49 45.46
N THR A 1112 5.28 -17.50 44.22
CA THR A 1112 6.63 -17.01 43.85
C THR A 1112 6.78 -15.52 44.16
N TYR A 1113 5.79 -14.68 43.79
CA TYR A 1113 5.82 -13.26 44.09
C TYR A 1113 5.85 -13.01 45.60
N GLU A 1114 4.98 -13.69 46.36
CA GLU A 1114 4.93 -13.59 47.81
C GLU A 1114 6.25 -14.06 48.47
N ALA A 1115 6.82 -15.17 48.01
CA ALA A 1115 8.10 -15.68 48.49
C ALA A 1115 9.23 -14.66 48.25
N ILE A 1116 9.27 -14.01 47.08
CA ILE A 1116 10.25 -12.96 46.78
C ILE A 1116 10.08 -11.77 47.73
N VAL A 1117 8.86 -11.29 47.94
CA VAL A 1117 8.57 -10.15 48.83
C VAL A 1117 8.92 -10.48 50.28
N LYS A 1118 8.68 -11.72 50.73
CA LYS A 1118 9.00 -12.20 52.08
C LYS A 1118 10.45 -12.64 52.26
N GLY A 1119 11.24 -12.73 51.19
CA GLY A 1119 12.61 -13.26 51.24
C GLY A 1119 12.68 -14.76 51.55
N GLN A 1120 11.64 -15.53 51.20
CA GLN A 1120 11.53 -16.98 51.38
C GLN A 1120 12.05 -17.75 50.15
N PRO A 1121 12.40 -19.04 50.29
CA PRO A 1121 12.76 -19.87 49.13
C PRO A 1121 11.61 -19.98 48.13
N LEU A 1122 11.95 -20.06 46.85
CA LEU A 1122 10.95 -20.18 45.79
C LEU A 1122 10.20 -21.52 45.89
N PRO A 1123 8.87 -21.52 45.68
CA PRO A 1123 8.08 -22.75 45.68
C PRO A 1123 8.40 -23.63 44.46
N GLU A 1124 8.04 -24.90 44.51
CA GLU A 1124 8.12 -25.77 43.34
C GLU A 1124 7.07 -25.36 42.29
N PRO A 1125 7.45 -25.32 41.00
CA PRO A 1125 6.50 -25.01 39.93
C PRO A 1125 5.40 -26.06 39.76
N GLY A 1126 4.20 -25.60 39.48
CA GLY A 1126 3.03 -26.43 39.16
C GLY A 1126 2.92 -26.77 37.67
N LEU A 1127 1.74 -27.25 37.30
CA LEU A 1127 1.39 -27.64 35.94
C LEU A 1127 0.88 -26.42 35.14
N PRO A 1128 1.39 -26.15 33.93
CA PRO A 1128 0.95 -25.01 33.12
C PRO A 1128 -0.52 -25.08 32.72
N GLU A 1129 -1.22 -23.94 32.74
CA GLU A 1129 -2.62 -23.86 32.34
C GLU A 1129 -2.81 -24.18 30.85
N SER A 1130 -1.87 -23.80 29.98
CA SER A 1130 -1.96 -24.11 28.55
C SER A 1130 -2.02 -25.62 28.26
N PHE A 1131 -1.39 -26.44 29.09
CA PHE A 1131 -1.46 -27.90 28.96
C PHE A 1131 -2.84 -28.44 29.39
N ARG A 1132 -3.47 -27.81 30.38
CA ARG A 1132 -4.84 -28.14 30.82
C ARG A 1132 -5.85 -27.81 29.73
N VAL A 1133 -5.70 -26.63 29.11
CA VAL A 1133 -6.52 -26.22 27.96
C VAL A 1133 -6.38 -27.24 26.82
N LEU A 1134 -5.14 -27.62 26.46
CA LEU A 1134 -4.90 -28.64 25.44
C LEU A 1134 -5.60 -29.98 25.77
N LYS A 1135 -5.51 -30.46 27.01
CA LYS A 1135 -6.20 -31.68 27.44
C LYS A 1135 -7.71 -31.55 27.23
N LYS A 1136 -8.32 -30.41 27.60
CA LYS A 1136 -9.75 -30.15 27.41
C LYS A 1136 -10.14 -30.06 25.94
N GLU A 1137 -9.30 -29.45 25.09
CA GLU A 1137 -9.53 -29.40 23.65
C GLU A 1137 -9.49 -30.81 23.01
N LEU A 1138 -8.54 -31.66 23.40
CA LEU A 1138 -8.50 -33.05 22.94
C LEU A 1138 -9.72 -33.85 23.42
N GLN A 1139 -10.15 -33.64 24.68
CA GLN A 1139 -11.39 -34.24 25.20
C GLN A 1139 -12.64 -33.77 24.46
N ALA A 1140 -12.70 -32.49 24.06
CA ALA A 1140 -13.78 -31.94 23.25
C ALA A 1140 -13.83 -32.55 21.83
N LEU A 1141 -12.69 -33.02 21.31
CA LEU A 1141 -12.60 -33.83 20.08
C LEU A 1141 -12.94 -35.32 20.30
N ALA A 1142 -13.56 -35.66 21.44
CA ALA A 1142 -13.91 -37.02 21.85
C ALA A 1142 -12.69 -37.97 22.02
N LEU A 1143 -11.51 -37.43 22.31
CA LEU A 1143 -10.33 -38.23 22.69
C LEU A 1143 -10.27 -38.37 24.21
N ASP A 1144 -10.31 -39.61 24.71
CA ASP A 1144 -10.19 -39.89 26.15
C ASP A 1144 -8.72 -39.78 26.61
N VAL A 1145 -8.31 -38.56 26.98
CA VAL A 1145 -6.97 -38.26 27.48
C VAL A 1145 -6.93 -38.34 29.01
N ARG A 1146 -6.16 -39.31 29.54
CA ARG A 1146 -5.94 -39.52 30.98
C ARG A 1146 -4.48 -39.30 31.34
N LEU A 1147 -4.24 -38.70 32.51
CA LEU A 1147 -2.90 -38.52 33.09
C LEU A 1147 -2.72 -39.60 34.15
N LEU A 1148 -1.76 -40.49 33.94
CA LEU A 1148 -1.47 -41.59 34.85
C LEU A 1148 -0.14 -41.34 35.56
N ASP A 1149 -0.08 -41.67 36.85
CA ASP A 1149 1.17 -41.70 37.62
C ASP A 1149 2.00 -42.97 37.30
N GLU A 1150 3.15 -43.14 37.96
CA GLU A 1150 4.00 -44.33 37.80
C GLU A 1150 3.33 -45.65 38.23
N ASN A 1151 2.20 -45.59 38.93
CA ASN A 1151 1.43 -46.72 39.44
C ASN A 1151 0.11 -46.95 38.68
N ASP A 1152 -0.05 -46.35 37.48
CA ASP A 1152 -1.25 -46.39 36.64
C ASP A 1152 -2.52 -45.81 37.31
N ASN A 1153 -2.38 -44.97 38.34
CA ASN A 1153 -3.50 -44.25 38.93
C ASN A 1153 -3.76 -42.94 38.19
N GLU A 1154 -5.03 -42.61 37.98
CA GLU A 1154 -5.41 -41.34 37.36
C GLU A 1154 -5.14 -40.17 38.31
N VAL A 1155 -4.36 -39.20 37.85
CA VAL A 1155 -4.04 -37.98 38.61
C VAL A 1155 -5.29 -37.09 38.66
N ASP A 1156 -5.87 -36.92 39.85
CA ASP A 1156 -7.06 -36.09 40.05
C ASP A 1156 -6.70 -34.60 40.01
N MET A 1157 -7.09 -33.96 38.92
CA MET A 1157 -6.81 -32.54 38.64
C MET A 1157 -7.79 -31.60 39.36
N ARG A 1158 -8.84 -32.12 40.00
CA ARG A 1158 -9.88 -31.32 40.68
C ARG A 1158 -9.35 -30.58 41.91
N ASN A 1159 -8.36 -31.14 42.61
CA ASN A 1159 -7.75 -30.49 43.78
C ASN A 1159 -6.97 -29.22 43.40
N ILE A 1160 -6.40 -29.17 42.19
CA ILE A 1160 -5.68 -28.00 41.68
C ILE A 1160 -6.68 -26.90 41.25
N GLU A 1161 -7.83 -27.30 40.70
CA GLU A 1161 -8.97 -26.41 40.40
C GLU A 1161 -9.54 -25.75 41.66
N GLU A 1162 -9.66 -26.52 42.74
CA GLU A 1162 -10.13 -26.01 44.05
C GLU A 1162 -9.12 -25.05 44.71
N GLU A 1163 -7.81 -25.29 44.58
CA GLU A 1163 -6.79 -24.34 45.03
C GLU A 1163 -6.82 -23.03 44.22
N GLU A 1164 -7.03 -23.10 42.90
CA GLU A 1164 -7.20 -21.90 42.07
C GLU A 1164 -8.46 -21.10 42.45
N HIS A 1165 -9.54 -21.76 42.85
CA HIS A 1165 -10.75 -21.09 43.33
C HIS A 1165 -10.55 -20.31 44.65
N ARG A 1166 -9.55 -20.68 45.47
CA ARG A 1166 -9.21 -19.95 46.71
C ARG A 1166 -8.43 -18.66 46.45
N PHE A 1167 -7.76 -18.53 45.30
CA PHE A 1167 -7.01 -17.34 44.93
C PHE A 1167 -7.78 -16.53 43.87
N PRO A 1168 -8.30 -15.33 44.17
CA PRO A 1168 -9.05 -14.56 43.19
C PRO A 1168 -8.17 -14.17 41.98
N ARG A 1169 -8.76 -14.22 40.78
CA ARG A 1169 -8.11 -13.99 39.47
C ARG A 1169 -7.59 -12.56 39.22
N SER A 1170 -7.59 -11.67 40.23
CA SER A 1170 -7.17 -10.27 40.07
C SER A 1170 -6.28 -9.84 41.23
N ILE A 1171 -4.98 -9.64 40.95
CA ILE A 1171 -4.10 -8.83 41.78
C ILE A 1171 -4.08 -7.44 41.15
N ASP A 1172 -4.92 -6.55 41.65
CA ASP A 1172 -4.77 -5.11 41.45
C ASP A 1172 -4.74 -4.45 42.83
N LYS A 1173 -3.52 -4.12 43.30
CA LYS A 1173 -3.18 -2.88 44.04
C LYS A 1173 -1.75 -2.91 44.58
N ASP A 1174 -1.04 -1.82 44.34
CA ASP A 1174 0.15 -1.41 45.08
C ASP A 1174 -0.26 -0.97 46.50
N GLU A 1175 0.34 -1.58 47.53
CA GLU A 1175 0.37 -1.01 48.88
C GLU A 1175 1.81 -0.76 49.34
N VAL A 1176 2.00 0.43 49.87
CA VAL A 1176 3.24 0.96 50.44
C VAL A 1176 3.48 0.29 51.79
N ILE A 1177 4.66 -0.34 51.93
CA ILE A 1177 5.11 -1.02 53.14
C ILE A 1177 5.50 0.01 54.22
N GLU A 1178 4.88 -0.07 55.40
CA GLU A 1178 5.51 0.35 56.67
C GLU A 1178 5.95 -0.89 57.47
N THR A 1179 7.20 -0.87 57.94
CA THR A 1179 7.97 -1.93 58.62
C THR A 1179 7.57 -2.21 60.09
N PRO A 1180 8.04 -3.33 60.70
CA PRO A 1180 7.26 -4.19 61.60
C PRO A 1180 7.57 -4.03 63.10
N LYS A 1181 6.77 -4.68 63.96
CA LYS A 1181 7.21 -5.16 65.29
C LYS A 1181 6.56 -6.49 65.73
N ASN A 1182 7.45 -7.46 65.93
CA ASN A 1182 7.58 -8.49 66.98
C ASN A 1182 6.54 -9.61 67.15
N ASP A 1183 7.00 -10.82 66.79
CA ASP A 1183 7.10 -12.09 67.53
C ASP A 1183 6.22 -12.28 68.79
N ASP A 1184 5.47 -13.40 68.81
CA ASP A 1184 5.73 -14.51 69.74
C ASP A 1184 4.97 -15.80 69.31
N ASP A 1185 5.69 -16.92 69.37
CA ASP A 1185 5.27 -18.31 69.15
C ASP A 1185 4.19 -18.80 70.13
N VAL A 1186 3.21 -19.62 69.67
CA VAL A 1186 2.76 -20.85 70.37
C VAL A 1186 2.19 -21.86 69.36
N LEU A 1187 2.66 -23.11 69.49
CA LEU A 1187 2.25 -24.32 68.77
C LEU A 1187 0.76 -24.69 68.88
N GLU A 1188 0.29 -25.36 67.82
CA GLU A 1188 -0.94 -26.15 67.72
C GLU A 1188 -0.98 -27.36 68.68
N GLU A 1189 -2.18 -27.70 69.16
CA GLU A 1189 -2.68 -29.09 69.19
C GLU A 1189 -4.22 -29.14 69.38
N ILE A 1190 -4.90 -29.59 68.31
CA ILE A 1190 -6.05 -30.51 68.20
C ILE A 1190 -7.09 -30.52 69.33
N ILE A 1191 -8.36 -30.22 68.99
CA ILE A 1191 -9.55 -30.97 69.44
C ILE A 1191 -10.58 -31.02 68.29
N GLU A 1192 -10.82 -32.23 67.79
CA GLU A 1192 -12.04 -32.63 67.08
C GLU A 1192 -13.26 -32.44 67.98
N ASP A 1193 -14.39 -31.98 67.43
CA ASP A 1193 -15.68 -32.55 67.83
C ASP A 1193 -16.70 -32.46 66.69
N ASP A 1194 -17.21 -33.65 66.39
CA ASP A 1194 -18.28 -34.01 65.47
C ASP A 1194 -19.54 -33.16 65.61
N LEU A 1195 -20.34 -33.09 64.54
CA LEU A 1195 -21.78 -33.39 64.61
C LEU A 1195 -22.33 -33.71 63.21
N ASN A 1196 -22.54 -35.00 62.99
CA ASN A 1196 -23.44 -35.61 62.00
C ASN A 1196 -24.80 -34.90 61.92
N VAL A 1197 -25.33 -34.70 60.70
CA VAL A 1197 -26.73 -35.07 60.35
C VAL A 1197 -26.79 -35.45 58.87
N GLU A 1198 -27.09 -36.72 58.60
CA GLU A 1198 -27.55 -37.28 57.33
C GLU A 1198 -29.02 -36.90 57.03
N GLU A 1199 -29.31 -36.84 55.73
CA GLU A 1199 -30.59 -37.13 55.05
C GLU A 1199 -31.86 -36.33 55.41
N CYS A 1200 -32.49 -35.66 54.44
CA CYS A 1200 -33.53 -36.27 53.60
C CYS A 1200 -34.31 -35.23 52.73
N ASP A 1201 -34.42 -35.58 51.45
CA ASP A 1201 -35.52 -35.47 50.48
C ASP A 1201 -36.58 -34.35 50.43
N ALA A 1202 -36.97 -34.13 49.17
CA ALA A 1202 -38.22 -33.61 48.61
C ALA A 1202 -38.27 -32.11 48.28
N CYS A 1203 -38.39 -31.81 46.97
CA CYS A 1203 -39.62 -31.26 46.37
C CYS A 1203 -39.52 -31.30 44.84
N GLU A 1204 -40.52 -31.96 44.24
CA GLU A 1204 -40.81 -32.10 42.81
C GLU A 1204 -41.26 -30.79 42.14
N GLU A 1205 -40.98 -30.75 40.83
CA GLU A 1205 -41.79 -30.26 39.70
C GLU A 1205 -42.72 -29.03 39.84
N ASN A 1206 -42.50 -28.04 38.96
CA ASN A 1206 -43.56 -27.62 38.03
C ASN A 1206 -42.95 -27.03 36.75
N SER A 1207 -43.32 -27.68 35.65
CA SER A 1207 -43.12 -27.33 34.25
C SER A 1207 -44.00 -26.14 33.82
N PHE A 1208 -43.50 -25.32 32.91
CA PHE A 1208 -44.33 -24.72 31.85
C PHE A 1208 -43.52 -24.67 30.56
N GLU A 1209 -44.15 -25.22 29.54
CA GLU A 1209 -43.74 -25.40 28.14
C GLU A 1209 -43.56 -24.06 27.42
N ASP A 1210 -42.59 -23.99 26.52
CA ASP A 1210 -42.77 -23.35 25.21
C ASP A 1210 -42.17 -24.28 24.14
N ASN A 1211 -43.07 -24.77 23.28
CA ASN A 1211 -42.81 -25.70 22.18
C ASN A 1211 -42.23 -24.98 20.95
N ASP A 1212 -41.38 -25.74 20.26
CA ASP A 1212 -41.20 -25.87 18.80
C ASP A 1212 -40.94 -24.61 17.95
N PHE A 1213 -39.80 -24.59 17.24
CA PHE A 1213 -39.74 -25.00 15.83
C PHE A 1213 -38.28 -24.97 15.32
N GLU A 1214 -37.78 -26.17 15.01
CA GLU A 1214 -36.91 -26.55 13.88
C GLU A 1214 -35.72 -25.66 13.50
N ASP A 1215 -34.52 -26.09 13.91
CA ASP A 1215 -33.34 -26.08 13.02
C ASP A 1215 -32.97 -27.55 12.74
N ASN A 1216 -33.51 -28.10 11.65
CA ASN A 1216 -32.97 -29.31 11.05
C ASN A 1216 -31.58 -28.96 10.46
N ASP A 1217 -30.51 -29.48 11.05
CA ASP A 1217 -29.82 -30.68 10.54
C ASP A 1217 -29.91 -30.85 8.99
N ILE A 1218 -28.85 -31.09 8.23
CA ILE A 1218 -27.58 -31.74 8.57
C ILE A 1218 -26.77 -31.95 7.26
N GLU A 1219 -25.50 -32.27 7.44
CA GLU A 1219 -24.59 -33.03 6.57
C GLU A 1219 -24.02 -32.35 5.32
N GLU A 1220 -22.70 -32.24 5.09
CA GLU A 1220 -21.47 -33.02 5.43
C GLU A 1220 -20.81 -33.49 4.13
N SER A 1221 -19.53 -33.84 4.26
CA SER A 1221 -18.64 -34.54 3.34
C SER A 1221 -17.91 -33.66 2.31
N GLU A 1222 -16.59 -33.72 2.14
CA GLU A 1222 -15.60 -34.65 2.67
C GLU A 1222 -14.18 -34.11 2.33
N SER A 1223 -13.25 -34.27 3.27
CA SER A 1223 -11.83 -34.62 3.13
C SER A 1223 -10.94 -34.21 1.92
N LEU A 1224 -9.74 -33.74 2.29
CA LEU A 1224 -8.44 -33.61 1.58
C LEU A 1224 -8.17 -32.36 0.71
#